data_AF-A0AAE1SWN3-F1
#
_entry.id   AF-A0AAE1SWN3-F1
#
_cell.length_a   1.000
_cell.length_b   1.000
_cell.length_c   1.000
_cell.angle_alpha   90.00
_cell.angle_beta   90.00
_cell.angle_gamma   90.00
#
_symmetry.space_group_name_H-M   'P 1'
#
loop_
_entity.id
_entity.type
_entity.pdbx_description
1 polymer ?
#
loop_
_entity_poly.entity_id
_entity_poly.type
_entity_poly.pdbx_seq_one_letter_code
_entity_poly.pdbx_strand_id
1 'polypeptide(L)'
;MPALGCCVDASVSPPLGYTFSLDSSLPSPAPELFSSGVTAAAGSHWSPEMSSDLYRVDGWGAPYFSVNTNGYISVKPHGTDTLPHQEIDLLKVVKKASDPKNLGGLGLHLPLVVRFPDVLKNRLESLQSAFDMAVDSNGYEAHYQGVYPVKCNQDRFVVEDIVKFGSPYRFGLEAGSKPELLLAMSCLSKGSPDALLVCNGFKDTEYISLALVARKLLLNTVIVLEQEEELDLVIDISRKMAVRPVIGLRAKLRTKHSGHFGSTSGEKGKFGLTTTQILRVVKKLDESGMLDCLQLLHFHIGSQIPSTALLADGVGEATQIYTELVRLGAGMKFIDCGGGLGIDYDGTKSCDSDVSVGYGIQEYASTVVQAVQFVCDRKAVKHPVICSESGRAIVSHHSILIFEAVSASTTCHVTPQLSSGGLQTLAETLNEDARADYRNLSAAAVRGEYDTCLLYSDQLKQRCVEQFKEGSLDIEQLAAVDSICDLVAKAIGVADPVRIYHVNLSVFTSIPDFWAFGQLFPIVPIHRLDEKPVMRGILSDLTCDSDGKVDKFIGGESSMPLHELGGDNGGGYYLGMFLGGAYEEALGGLHNLFGGPSVVRVLQSDSPHSFAVTRSVPGPSCADVLRAMQHEPELMFETLKHRAEECIEQEEDDKGLDFASLTDSLAQSFHNMPYLVAPSSCCFTEATANNGGYYYYNEDNAADCATVEDEICVFVLKDAVESRGLVPAISIAACVIVLTIKMKLKLGKHLQKYFELGSLRGRIFSLQPSFGTRTMVMFLRPVKILLRSYGLSGSLLCSLPRVGTTSSALGEDGVLDIDTTISLETTWRAMENLVSLELVRSIGISNYDIFLTRDCLAYSKVKPAVNQIETHPYFQRESLVKFCQKHDICVVTAHTPLGAAAANTEWFGTVSCLEDPALKDLAEKYKKTVAQIVLRWGIQRNTVVTPKSSKLERLQENFNVHDFELTKEDMNLVKSLDRNYRTNQPAKFWGIDLYA
;
A
#
# COMPACT_ATOMS: atom_id res chain seq x y z
N MET A 1 31.56 19.10 33.19
CA MET A 1 32.88 19.32 33.86
C MET A 1 33.71 20.27 32.98
N PRO A 2 34.46 21.22 33.55
CA PRO A 2 34.02 22.63 33.47
C PRO A 2 35.11 23.64 33.04
N ALA A 3 34.83 24.95 33.27
CA ALA A 3 35.73 26.14 33.25
C ALA A 3 35.96 26.82 31.87
N LEU A 4 36.18 28.15 31.75
CA LEU A 4 35.91 29.36 32.59
C LEU A 4 36.17 30.67 31.77
N GLY A 5 35.66 31.84 32.23
CA GLY A 5 36.03 33.21 31.75
C GLY A 5 34.92 33.89 30.91
N CYS A 6 34.38 35.10 31.19
CA CYS A 6 34.94 36.43 31.57
C CYS A 6 35.57 37.20 30.38
N CYS A 7 35.45 38.53 30.17
CA CYS A 7 34.64 39.67 30.70
C CYS A 7 34.81 40.87 29.69
N VAL A 8 34.39 42.15 29.83
CA VAL A 8 33.83 43.04 30.90
C VAL A 8 33.03 44.23 30.27
N ASP A 9 32.24 44.96 31.08
CA ASP A 9 32.00 46.45 31.03
C ASP A 9 31.18 47.12 29.88
N ALA A 10 30.60 48.33 30.02
CA ALA A 10 30.73 49.35 31.10
C ALA A 10 29.50 50.29 31.32
N SER A 11 29.17 50.60 32.60
CA SER A 11 28.90 51.94 33.24
C SER A 11 27.91 52.99 32.63
N VAL A 12 27.41 54.06 33.29
CA VAL A 12 27.63 54.77 34.59
C VAL A 12 26.26 55.19 35.23
N SER A 13 26.21 55.60 36.50
CA SER A 13 24.98 56.02 37.23
C SER A 13 24.89 57.53 37.66
N PRO A 14 24.58 57.95 38.90
CA PRO A 14 23.43 58.84 39.21
C PRO A 14 23.85 60.23 39.80
N PRO A 15 23.01 61.02 40.54
CA PRO A 15 22.73 60.75 41.97
C PRO A 15 21.40 61.27 42.60
N LEU A 16 21.03 60.64 43.73
CA LEU A 16 20.52 61.13 45.05
C LEU A 16 19.75 62.48 45.17
N GLY A 17 18.78 62.64 46.08
CA GLY A 17 18.29 61.81 47.21
C GLY A 17 17.29 62.64 48.06
N TYR A 18 16.72 62.23 49.20
CA TYR A 18 16.85 61.03 50.07
C TYR A 18 15.41 60.54 50.44
N THR A 19 14.93 60.06 51.62
CA THR A 19 15.39 59.94 53.03
C THR A 19 14.58 58.85 53.76
N PHE A 20 14.97 58.47 54.98
CA PHE A 20 14.34 57.46 55.87
C PHE A 20 13.67 58.15 57.09
N SER A 21 12.89 57.53 57.99
CA SER A 21 12.54 56.12 58.32
C SER A 21 11.07 56.14 58.86
N LEU A 22 10.29 55.06 59.06
CA LEU A 22 10.62 53.77 59.68
C LEU A 22 9.46 52.77 59.54
N ASP A 23 9.71 51.56 59.03
CA ASP A 23 9.05 50.31 59.47
C ASP A 23 9.81 49.07 58.93
N SER A 24 9.62 47.88 59.52
CA SER A 24 10.60 46.77 59.37
C SER A 24 10.06 45.37 59.11
N SER A 25 10.23 44.87 57.88
CA SER A 25 10.32 43.43 57.54
C SER A 25 11.00 43.21 56.18
N LEU A 26 11.81 42.15 56.02
CA LEU A 26 12.68 41.85 54.86
C LEU A 26 12.21 40.58 54.10
N PRO A 27 12.73 40.24 52.88
CA PRO A 27 11.86 40.24 51.69
C PRO A 27 11.60 38.87 51.03
N SER A 28 10.69 38.89 50.06
CA SER A 28 10.36 37.81 49.12
C SER A 28 11.41 37.56 48.03
N PRO A 29 11.46 36.34 47.49
CA PRO A 29 11.52 36.16 46.03
C PRO A 29 10.56 35.09 45.47
N ALA A 30 10.28 35.20 44.16
CA ALA A 30 9.64 34.23 43.26
C ALA A 30 8.15 33.81 43.51
N PRO A 31 7.31 33.74 42.46
CA PRO A 31 6.02 33.06 42.50
C PRO A 31 6.19 31.58 42.10
N GLU A 32 6.13 30.66 43.07
CA GLU A 32 6.15 29.22 42.80
C GLU A 32 4.77 28.64 42.47
N LEU A 33 4.78 27.50 41.77
CA LEU A 33 3.65 26.61 41.55
C LEU A 33 2.87 26.35 42.85
N PHE A 34 1.60 26.77 42.92
CA PHE A 34 0.63 26.14 43.81
C PHE A 34 -0.69 25.81 43.14
N SER A 35 -0.89 24.50 43.01
CA SER A 35 -2.16 23.78 42.88
C SER A 35 -3.39 24.51 43.44
N SER A 36 -4.29 24.93 42.56
CA SER A 36 -5.71 25.05 42.89
C SER A 36 -6.26 23.62 43.07
N GLY A 37 -6.20 23.10 44.29
CA GLY A 37 -6.68 21.76 44.60
C GLY A 37 -8.18 21.64 44.31
N VAL A 38 -8.55 20.93 43.24
CA VAL A 38 -9.94 20.62 42.93
C VAL A 38 -10.45 19.64 43.98
N THR A 39 -11.13 20.18 44.99
CA THR A 39 -11.95 19.37 45.90
C THR A 39 -12.97 18.61 45.05
N ALA A 40 -12.93 17.27 45.13
CA ALA A 40 -13.74 16.40 44.28
C ALA A 40 -15.24 16.62 44.51
N ALA A 41 -15.85 17.44 43.66
CA ALA A 41 -17.29 17.70 43.65
C ALA A 41 -18.01 16.47 43.11
N ALA A 42 -18.46 15.59 44.02
CA ALA A 42 -19.29 14.46 43.67
C ALA A 42 -20.62 14.96 43.06
N GLY A 43 -20.80 14.81 41.74
CA GLY A 43 -22.04 15.14 41.04
C GLY A 43 -21.94 15.93 39.73
N SER A 44 -20.75 16.16 39.16
CA SER A 44 -20.65 16.72 37.80
C SER A 44 -21.13 15.71 36.75
N HIS A 45 -22.29 15.96 36.14
CA HIS A 45 -22.76 15.21 34.96
C HIS A 45 -21.74 15.37 33.82
N TRP A 46 -21.48 14.31 33.06
CA TRP A 46 -20.69 14.43 31.83
C TRP A 46 -21.47 15.21 30.78
N SER A 47 -20.78 15.84 29.82
CA SER A 47 -21.39 16.73 28.84
C SER A 47 -20.73 16.60 27.46
N PRO A 48 -21.48 16.80 26.36
CA PRO A 48 -20.94 16.76 25.00
C PRO A 48 -19.73 17.67 24.78
N GLU A 49 -19.69 18.82 25.45
CA GLU A 49 -18.58 19.78 25.44
C GLU A 49 -17.30 19.17 26.01
N MET A 50 -17.38 18.44 27.13
CA MET A 50 -16.23 17.73 27.72
C MET A 50 -15.71 16.61 26.81
N SER A 51 -16.58 15.98 26.02
CA SER A 51 -16.17 15.04 24.96
C SER A 51 -15.51 15.76 23.77
N SER A 52 -16.00 16.96 23.41
CA SER A 52 -15.38 17.78 22.36
C SER A 52 -13.96 18.18 22.74
N ASP A 53 -13.74 18.63 23.97
CA ASP A 53 -12.41 18.92 24.52
C ASP A 53 -11.51 17.68 24.55
N LEU A 54 -12.03 16.55 25.06
CA LEU A 54 -11.28 15.29 25.22
C LEU A 54 -10.74 14.75 23.89
N TYR A 55 -11.56 14.79 22.84
CA TYR A 55 -11.19 14.34 21.49
C TYR A 55 -10.76 15.48 20.55
N ARG A 56 -10.67 16.71 21.07
CA ARG A 56 -10.31 17.96 20.35
C ARG A 56 -11.14 18.24 19.09
N VAL A 57 -12.42 17.88 19.07
CA VAL A 57 -13.26 17.92 17.86
C VAL A 57 -13.35 19.33 17.26
N ASP A 58 -13.53 20.36 18.09
CA ASP A 58 -13.54 21.77 17.63
C ASP A 58 -12.16 22.30 17.22
N GLY A 59 -11.08 21.55 17.48
CA GLY A 59 -9.71 21.85 17.06
C GLY A 59 -9.47 21.50 15.59
N TRP A 60 -9.53 20.20 15.27
CA TRP A 60 -9.29 19.64 13.93
C TRP A 60 -10.54 19.59 13.04
N GLY A 61 -11.74 19.62 13.62
CA GLY A 61 -13.00 19.45 12.90
C GLY A 61 -13.64 20.75 12.43
N ALA A 62 -13.31 21.88 13.06
CA ALA A 62 -13.92 23.17 12.73
C ALA A 62 -13.54 23.66 11.31
N PRO A 63 -14.49 24.22 10.54
CA PRO A 63 -15.88 24.52 10.87
C PRO A 63 -16.90 23.41 10.53
N TYR A 64 -16.46 22.21 10.11
CA TYR A 64 -17.32 21.18 9.49
C TYR A 64 -17.85 20.12 10.45
N PHE A 65 -17.15 19.86 11.56
CA PHE A 65 -17.52 18.84 12.53
C PHE A 65 -17.58 19.44 13.93
N SER A 66 -18.60 19.04 14.70
CA SER A 66 -18.78 19.42 16.11
C SER A 66 -19.69 18.42 16.81
N VAL A 67 -19.55 18.26 18.13
CA VAL A 67 -20.48 17.43 18.93
C VAL A 67 -21.80 18.20 19.13
N ASN A 68 -22.94 17.53 18.97
CA ASN A 68 -24.24 18.13 19.27
C ASN A 68 -24.73 17.84 20.70
N THR A 69 -25.77 18.54 21.14
CA THR A 69 -26.34 18.45 22.50
C THR A 69 -26.94 17.07 22.84
N ASN A 70 -27.05 16.14 21.88
CA ASN A 70 -27.52 14.77 22.08
C ASN A 70 -26.36 13.76 22.16
N GLY A 71 -25.09 14.21 22.22
CA GLY A 71 -23.94 13.32 22.28
C GLY A 71 -23.56 12.64 20.95
N TYR A 72 -23.98 13.19 19.81
CA TYR A 72 -23.63 12.66 18.49
C TYR A 72 -22.78 13.65 17.69
N ILE A 73 -21.97 13.15 16.76
CA ILE A 73 -21.24 14.01 15.81
C ILE A 73 -22.22 14.62 14.80
N SER A 74 -22.12 15.94 14.65
CA SER A 74 -22.86 16.74 13.67
C SER A 74 -21.93 17.22 12.56
N VAL A 75 -22.41 17.21 11.32
CA VAL A 75 -21.71 17.70 10.13
C VAL A 75 -22.36 18.99 9.64
N LYS A 76 -21.54 20.02 9.41
CA LYS A 76 -21.92 21.38 9.00
C LYS A 76 -21.59 21.59 7.52
N PRO A 77 -22.50 21.29 6.57
CA PRO A 77 -22.22 21.24 5.14
C PRO A 77 -21.75 22.57 4.52
N HIS A 78 -21.97 23.72 5.17
CA HIS A 78 -21.56 25.03 4.70
C HIS A 78 -20.56 25.71 5.64
N GLY A 79 -19.90 24.93 6.51
CA GLY A 79 -18.97 25.46 7.50
C GLY A 79 -19.67 26.43 8.45
N THR A 80 -19.09 27.62 8.65
CA THR A 80 -19.60 28.69 9.52
C THR A 80 -20.99 29.18 9.16
N ASP A 81 -21.37 29.05 7.89
CA ASP A 81 -22.60 29.64 7.35
C ASP A 81 -23.77 28.64 7.42
N THR A 82 -23.54 27.45 7.97
CA THR A 82 -24.55 26.41 8.18
C THR A 82 -25.56 26.86 9.23
N LEU A 83 -26.85 26.95 8.85
CA LEU A 83 -27.92 27.23 9.80
C LEU A 83 -28.23 25.98 10.66
N PRO A 84 -28.68 26.11 11.92
CA PRO A 84 -28.87 24.95 12.82
C PRO A 84 -29.85 23.86 12.36
N HIS A 85 -30.69 24.13 11.36
CA HIS A 85 -31.58 23.14 10.75
C HIS A 85 -30.97 22.42 9.54
N GLN A 86 -29.83 22.91 9.03
CA GLN A 86 -29.06 22.30 7.94
C GLN A 86 -27.95 21.36 8.45
N GLU A 87 -27.76 21.29 9.77
CA GLU A 87 -26.82 20.36 10.40
C GLU A 87 -27.23 18.90 10.17
N ILE A 88 -26.25 18.06 9.80
CA ILE A 88 -26.46 16.66 9.44
C ILE A 88 -25.92 15.76 10.55
N ASP A 89 -26.83 15.07 11.23
CA ASP A 89 -26.51 14.08 12.26
C ASP A 89 -25.89 12.82 11.64
N LEU A 90 -24.62 12.56 11.96
CA LEU A 90 -23.85 11.46 11.37
C LEU A 90 -24.41 10.07 11.76
N LEU A 91 -24.96 9.92 12.97
CA LEU A 91 -25.56 8.65 13.40
C LEU A 91 -26.85 8.35 12.61
N LYS A 92 -27.65 9.38 12.30
CA LYS A 92 -28.82 9.22 11.40
C LYS A 92 -28.41 8.83 9.98
N VAL A 93 -27.31 9.39 9.46
CA VAL A 93 -26.76 9.00 8.15
C VAL A 93 -26.29 7.55 8.14
N VAL A 94 -25.52 7.13 9.15
CA VAL A 94 -25.01 5.76 9.27
C VAL A 94 -26.16 4.76 9.33
N LYS A 95 -27.14 4.97 10.22
CA LYS A 95 -28.35 4.12 10.29
C LYS A 95 -29.11 4.08 8.97
N LYS A 96 -29.32 5.23 8.31
CA LYS A 96 -29.97 5.27 6.99
C LYS A 96 -29.23 4.45 5.92
N ALA A 97 -27.91 4.30 6.03
CA ALA A 97 -27.10 3.46 5.14
C ALA A 97 -27.10 1.98 5.55
N SER A 98 -26.88 1.66 6.83
CA SER A 98 -26.74 0.30 7.34
C SER A 98 -28.06 -0.46 7.48
N ASP A 99 -29.13 0.23 7.90
CA ASP A 99 -30.36 -0.44 8.32
C ASP A 99 -31.00 -1.20 7.15
N PRO A 100 -31.64 -2.36 7.40
CA PRO A 100 -32.31 -3.13 6.36
C PRO A 100 -33.36 -2.31 5.59
N LYS A 101 -33.54 -2.63 4.31
CA LYS A 101 -34.54 -1.99 3.44
C LYS A 101 -35.97 -2.06 4.02
N ASN A 102 -36.27 -3.10 4.79
CA ASN A 102 -37.56 -3.29 5.49
C ASN A 102 -37.80 -2.26 6.60
N LEU A 103 -36.74 -1.69 7.18
CA LEU A 103 -36.76 -0.57 8.14
C LEU A 103 -36.60 0.79 7.43
N GLY A 104 -36.57 0.80 6.11
CA GLY A 104 -36.40 2.00 5.29
C GLY A 104 -34.95 2.46 5.12
N GLY A 105 -33.95 1.68 5.56
CA GLY A 105 -32.54 1.93 5.26
C GLY A 105 -32.12 1.43 3.88
N LEU A 106 -30.82 1.44 3.58
CA LEU A 106 -30.28 1.01 2.29
C LEU A 106 -29.72 -0.43 2.32
N GLY A 107 -29.42 -0.98 3.50
CA GLY A 107 -28.85 -2.32 3.67
C GLY A 107 -27.41 -2.44 3.17
N LEU A 108 -26.56 -1.43 3.45
CA LEU A 108 -25.13 -1.48 3.15
C LEU A 108 -24.35 -2.08 4.32
N HIS A 109 -23.35 -2.92 4.02
CA HIS A 109 -22.45 -3.46 5.03
C HIS A 109 -21.34 -2.46 5.39
N LEU A 110 -20.95 -2.44 6.66
CA LEU A 110 -19.77 -1.74 7.17
C LEU A 110 -18.48 -2.50 6.77
N PRO A 111 -17.32 -1.82 6.69
CA PRO A 111 -17.10 -0.38 6.87
C PRO A 111 -17.69 0.47 5.73
N LEU A 112 -17.95 1.74 6.04
CA LEU A 112 -18.70 2.68 5.19
C LEU A 112 -18.01 4.04 5.13
N VAL A 113 -17.65 4.49 3.94
CA VAL A 113 -17.22 5.86 3.65
C VAL A 113 -18.44 6.74 3.35
N VAL A 114 -18.56 7.83 4.10
CA VAL A 114 -19.60 8.85 3.95
C VAL A 114 -18.97 10.11 3.36
N ARG A 115 -19.36 10.45 2.13
CA ARG A 115 -18.86 11.64 1.42
C ARG A 115 -19.89 12.77 1.40
N PHE A 116 -19.43 14.00 1.65
CA PHE A 116 -20.20 15.24 1.73
C PHE A 116 -19.76 16.26 0.65
N PRO A 117 -20.40 16.27 -0.53
CA PRO A 117 -20.09 17.20 -1.61
C PRO A 117 -20.26 18.68 -1.24
N ASP A 118 -21.17 19.01 -0.32
CA ASP A 118 -21.38 20.38 0.12
C ASP A 118 -20.18 20.93 0.91
N VAL A 119 -19.55 20.07 1.72
CA VAL A 119 -18.26 20.37 2.39
C VAL A 119 -17.16 20.58 1.35
N LEU A 120 -17.07 19.69 0.34
CA LEU A 120 -16.11 19.81 -0.76
C LEU A 120 -16.28 21.13 -1.54
N LYS A 121 -17.52 21.52 -1.83
CA LYS A 121 -17.87 22.82 -2.44
C LYS A 121 -17.42 23.97 -1.55
N ASN A 122 -17.77 23.95 -0.26
CA ASN A 122 -17.43 25.01 0.67
C ASN A 122 -15.91 25.14 0.91
N ARG A 123 -15.13 24.04 0.87
CA ARG A 123 -13.65 24.09 0.90
C ARG A 123 -13.09 24.83 -0.32
N LEU A 124 -13.62 24.55 -1.51
CA LEU A 124 -13.20 25.20 -2.77
C LEU A 124 -13.55 26.70 -2.76
N GLU A 125 -14.78 27.04 -2.36
CA GLU A 125 -15.25 28.43 -2.26
C GLU A 125 -14.49 29.22 -1.17
N SER A 126 -14.18 28.60 -0.03
CA SER A 126 -13.36 29.20 1.03
C SER A 126 -11.92 29.47 0.58
N LEU A 127 -11.31 28.55 -0.18
CA LEU A 127 -9.97 28.73 -0.73
C LEU A 127 -9.92 29.86 -1.75
N GLN A 128 -10.90 29.91 -2.67
CA GLN A 128 -10.99 31.01 -3.63
C GLN A 128 -11.23 32.35 -2.92
N SER A 129 -12.21 32.42 -2.01
CA SER A 129 -12.53 33.65 -1.26
C SER A 129 -11.35 34.17 -0.43
N ALA A 130 -10.56 33.28 0.19
CA ALA A 130 -9.34 33.65 0.90
C ALA A 130 -8.30 34.32 -0.01
N PHE A 131 -8.14 33.82 -1.24
CA PHE A 131 -7.25 34.43 -2.24
C PHE A 131 -7.82 35.71 -2.86
N ASP A 132 -9.11 35.77 -3.16
CA ASP A 132 -9.76 36.98 -3.69
C ASP A 132 -9.67 38.13 -2.67
N MET A 133 -9.92 37.86 -1.39
CA MET A 133 -9.70 38.84 -0.31
C MET A 133 -8.22 39.26 -0.20
N ALA A 134 -7.26 38.35 -0.38
CA ALA A 134 -5.83 38.68 -0.37
C ALA A 134 -5.42 39.53 -1.58
N VAL A 135 -6.00 39.28 -2.76
CA VAL A 135 -5.80 40.07 -3.98
C VAL A 135 -6.35 41.50 -3.81
N ASP A 136 -7.61 41.63 -3.37
CA ASP A 136 -8.26 42.93 -3.19
C ASP A 136 -7.59 43.78 -2.08
N SER A 137 -7.27 43.16 -0.93
CA SER A 137 -6.70 43.89 0.21
C SER A 137 -5.27 44.40 0.01
N ASN A 138 -4.48 43.75 -0.84
CA ASN A 138 -3.12 44.18 -1.18
C ASN A 138 -3.04 44.93 -2.53
N GLY A 139 -4.15 45.04 -3.28
CA GLY A 139 -4.22 45.76 -4.56
C GLY A 139 -3.51 45.06 -5.72
N TYR A 140 -3.56 43.73 -5.75
CA TYR A 140 -2.82 42.89 -6.71
C TYR A 140 -3.46 42.92 -8.11
N GLU A 141 -2.69 43.17 -9.18
CA GLU A 141 -3.23 43.41 -10.53
C GLU A 141 -3.82 42.17 -11.25
N ALA A 142 -3.60 40.98 -10.71
CA ALA A 142 -3.98 39.70 -11.30
C ALA A 142 -4.88 38.90 -10.34
N HIS A 143 -5.27 37.69 -10.73
CA HIS A 143 -6.18 36.86 -9.94
C HIS A 143 -5.54 35.54 -9.52
N TYR A 144 -6.17 34.86 -8.58
CA TYR A 144 -5.88 33.47 -8.23
C TYR A 144 -6.69 32.50 -9.10
N GLN A 145 -6.06 31.40 -9.50
CA GLN A 145 -6.68 30.29 -10.23
C GLN A 145 -6.21 28.96 -9.62
N GLY A 146 -7.03 28.39 -8.73
CA GLY A 146 -6.73 27.11 -8.11
C GLY A 146 -6.71 25.94 -9.10
N VAL A 147 -5.91 24.91 -8.80
CA VAL A 147 -5.77 23.69 -9.59
C VAL A 147 -5.92 22.48 -8.66
N TYR A 148 -6.68 21.47 -9.05
CA TYR A 148 -6.81 20.25 -8.25
C TYR A 148 -5.89 19.13 -8.76
N PRO A 149 -4.89 18.71 -7.97
CA PRO A 149 -4.04 17.58 -8.32
C PRO A 149 -4.81 16.27 -8.15
N VAL A 150 -5.13 15.63 -9.28
CA VAL A 150 -5.99 14.44 -9.35
C VAL A 150 -5.40 13.28 -8.53
N LYS A 151 -4.06 13.25 -8.40
CA LYS A 151 -3.26 12.37 -7.52
C LYS A 151 -3.69 12.31 -6.04
N CYS A 152 -4.45 13.30 -5.53
CA CYS A 152 -4.92 13.30 -4.14
C CYS A 152 -6.16 12.43 -3.90
N ASN A 153 -7.05 12.31 -4.89
CA ASN A 153 -8.23 11.44 -4.89
C ASN A 153 -8.79 11.43 -6.32
N GLN A 154 -8.64 10.30 -7.02
CA GLN A 154 -9.02 10.11 -8.41
C GLN A 154 -10.49 9.70 -8.58
N ASP A 155 -11.28 9.59 -7.52
CA ASP A 155 -12.67 9.15 -7.60
C ASP A 155 -13.48 10.04 -8.55
N ARG A 156 -14.17 9.40 -9.48
CA ARG A 156 -14.95 10.05 -10.53
C ARG A 156 -15.85 11.16 -9.98
N PHE A 157 -16.55 10.94 -8.89
CA PHE A 157 -17.53 11.89 -8.35
C PHE A 157 -16.85 13.05 -7.62
N VAL A 158 -15.68 12.82 -7.02
CA VAL A 158 -14.84 13.89 -6.46
C VAL A 158 -14.29 14.80 -7.58
N VAL A 159 -13.78 14.21 -8.67
CA VAL A 159 -13.25 14.99 -9.81
C VAL A 159 -14.37 15.67 -10.61
N GLU A 160 -15.51 15.00 -10.88
CA GLU A 160 -16.67 15.62 -11.54
C GLU A 160 -17.28 16.75 -10.68
N ASP A 161 -17.27 16.64 -9.34
CA ASP A 161 -17.69 17.72 -8.43
C ASP A 161 -16.73 18.91 -8.44
N ILE A 162 -15.42 18.68 -8.33
CA ILE A 162 -14.43 19.76 -8.30
C ILE A 162 -14.47 20.59 -9.59
N VAL A 163 -14.59 19.96 -10.76
CA VAL A 163 -14.77 20.69 -12.03
C VAL A 163 -16.11 21.44 -12.08
N LYS A 164 -17.20 20.85 -11.55
CA LYS A 164 -18.52 21.49 -11.50
C LYS A 164 -18.56 22.70 -10.58
N PHE A 165 -18.08 22.57 -9.35
CA PHE A 165 -18.06 23.63 -8.34
C PHE A 165 -16.99 24.69 -8.64
N GLY A 166 -15.88 24.29 -9.26
CA GLY A 166 -14.77 25.16 -9.65
C GLY A 166 -14.99 25.93 -10.96
N SER A 167 -15.97 25.55 -11.78
CA SER A 167 -16.24 26.19 -13.09
C SER A 167 -16.38 27.73 -13.04
N PRO A 168 -17.13 28.34 -12.09
CA PRO A 168 -17.23 29.80 -11.97
C PRO A 168 -15.89 30.49 -11.73
N TYR A 169 -14.96 29.79 -11.09
CA TYR A 169 -13.64 30.30 -10.66
C TYR A 169 -12.52 29.93 -11.64
N ARG A 170 -12.84 29.24 -12.75
CA ARG A 170 -11.89 28.66 -13.73
C ARG A 170 -10.94 27.61 -13.10
N PHE A 171 -11.40 26.89 -12.08
CA PHE A 171 -10.57 25.94 -11.33
C PHE A 171 -10.06 24.82 -12.25
N GLY A 172 -8.74 24.61 -12.26
CA GLY A 172 -8.06 23.65 -13.13
C GLY A 172 -7.91 22.24 -12.55
N LEU A 173 -7.34 21.34 -13.34
CA LEU A 173 -6.87 20.01 -12.89
C LEU A 173 -5.37 19.83 -13.18
N GLU A 174 -4.69 19.08 -12.32
CA GLU A 174 -3.32 18.61 -12.55
C GLU A 174 -3.28 17.09 -12.68
N ALA A 175 -2.43 16.61 -13.59
CA ALA A 175 -2.16 15.21 -13.86
C ALA A 175 -0.66 14.91 -13.74
N GLY A 176 -0.29 13.87 -13.00
CA GLY A 176 1.08 13.38 -12.89
C GLY A 176 1.40 12.21 -13.83
N SER A 177 0.40 11.70 -14.57
CA SER A 177 0.47 10.45 -15.34
C SER A 177 -0.48 10.45 -16.55
N LYS A 178 -0.28 9.52 -17.51
CA LYS A 178 -1.15 9.39 -18.70
C LYS A 178 -2.62 9.11 -18.35
N PRO A 179 -2.98 8.22 -17.41
CA PRO A 179 -4.38 7.97 -17.07
C PRO A 179 -5.05 9.18 -16.40
N GLU A 180 -4.32 9.89 -15.54
CA GLU A 180 -4.80 11.14 -14.93
C GLU A 180 -4.99 12.24 -15.98
N LEU A 181 -4.15 12.31 -17.00
CA LEU A 181 -4.31 13.26 -18.11
C LEU A 181 -5.57 12.94 -18.93
N LEU A 182 -5.84 11.67 -19.25
CA LEU A 182 -7.07 11.26 -19.93
C LEU A 182 -8.32 11.57 -19.09
N LEU A 183 -8.29 11.28 -17.79
CA LEU A 183 -9.34 11.62 -16.84
C LEU A 183 -9.58 13.14 -16.78
N ALA A 184 -8.51 13.92 -16.65
CA ALA A 184 -8.58 15.38 -16.56
C ALA A 184 -9.10 16.02 -17.86
N MET A 185 -8.67 15.53 -19.03
CA MET A 185 -9.21 15.96 -20.34
C MET A 185 -10.72 15.67 -20.45
N SER A 186 -11.16 14.49 -20.01
CA SER A 186 -12.57 14.08 -20.03
C SER A 186 -13.44 14.92 -19.10
N CYS A 187 -12.96 15.22 -17.89
CA CYS A 187 -13.67 16.04 -16.91
C CYS A 187 -13.69 17.53 -17.31
N LEU A 188 -12.55 18.12 -17.70
CA LEU A 188 -12.46 19.54 -18.11
C LEU A 188 -13.26 19.84 -19.38
N SER A 189 -13.55 18.85 -20.22
CA SER A 189 -14.48 19.00 -21.36
C SER A 189 -15.93 19.38 -20.94
N LYS A 190 -16.26 19.31 -19.64
CA LYS A 190 -17.51 19.78 -19.03
C LYS A 190 -17.34 21.02 -18.14
N GLY A 191 -16.11 21.54 -18.02
CA GLY A 191 -15.73 22.63 -17.13
C GLY A 191 -15.71 24.00 -17.81
N SER A 192 -14.95 24.93 -17.22
CA SER A 192 -14.69 26.24 -17.82
C SER A 192 -13.59 26.14 -18.90
N PRO A 193 -13.71 26.81 -20.05
CA PRO A 193 -12.70 26.75 -21.12
C PRO A 193 -11.35 27.37 -20.73
N ASP A 194 -11.34 28.29 -19.76
CA ASP A 194 -10.12 28.92 -19.25
C ASP A 194 -9.39 28.06 -18.19
N ALA A 195 -10.01 26.96 -17.73
CA ALA A 195 -9.49 26.11 -16.68
C ALA A 195 -8.17 25.43 -17.09
N LEU A 196 -7.13 25.64 -16.29
CA LEU A 196 -5.79 25.08 -16.53
C LEU A 196 -5.81 23.55 -16.48
N LEU A 197 -5.04 22.93 -17.38
CA LEU A 197 -4.69 21.52 -17.34
C LEU A 197 -3.16 21.41 -17.18
N VAL A 198 -2.69 21.21 -15.96
CA VAL A 198 -1.27 21.17 -15.63
C VAL A 198 -0.73 19.74 -15.77
N CYS A 199 0.32 19.57 -16.57
CA CYS A 199 0.93 18.27 -16.86
C CYS A 199 2.30 18.15 -16.18
N ASN A 200 2.33 17.50 -15.02
CA ASN A 200 3.53 17.18 -14.23
C ASN A 200 3.96 15.71 -14.40
N GLY A 201 4.96 15.28 -13.64
CA GLY A 201 5.46 13.90 -13.64
C GLY A 201 6.38 13.59 -14.83
N PHE A 202 6.74 12.31 -15.00
CA PHE A 202 7.66 11.88 -16.05
C PHE A 202 6.95 11.72 -17.39
N LYS A 203 7.42 12.43 -18.43
CA LYS A 203 6.72 12.52 -19.72
C LYS A 203 7.51 11.86 -20.85
N ASP A 204 6.87 10.91 -21.53
CA ASP A 204 7.38 10.30 -22.75
C ASP A 204 6.75 10.93 -24.01
N THR A 205 7.13 10.40 -25.17
CA THR A 205 6.60 10.80 -26.49
C THR A 205 5.07 10.76 -26.55
N GLU A 206 4.43 9.79 -25.90
CA GLU A 206 2.97 9.62 -25.95
C GLU A 206 2.26 10.61 -25.01
N TYR A 207 2.76 10.79 -23.78
CA TYR A 207 2.26 11.82 -22.86
C TYR A 207 2.31 13.19 -23.55
N ILE A 208 3.47 13.57 -24.11
CA ILE A 208 3.64 14.87 -24.76
C ILE A 208 2.72 15.00 -25.99
N SER A 209 2.55 13.93 -26.77
CA SER A 209 1.60 13.92 -27.90
C SER A 209 0.16 14.13 -27.41
N LEU A 210 -0.25 13.47 -26.33
CA LEU A 210 -1.59 13.60 -25.73
C LEU A 210 -1.84 15.01 -25.17
N ALA A 211 -0.86 15.62 -24.50
CA ALA A 211 -0.96 17.01 -24.04
C ALA A 211 -1.06 18.01 -25.21
N LEU A 212 -0.43 17.71 -26.36
CA LEU A 212 -0.59 18.49 -27.59
C LEU A 212 -1.92 18.21 -28.32
N VAL A 213 -2.53 17.02 -28.14
CA VAL A 213 -3.92 16.76 -28.54
C VAL A 213 -4.88 17.56 -27.66
N ALA A 214 -4.68 17.63 -26.33
CA ALA A 214 -5.47 18.46 -25.43
C ALA A 214 -5.47 19.94 -25.86
N ARG A 215 -4.32 20.47 -26.28
CA ARG A 215 -4.21 21.80 -26.92
C ARG A 215 -5.00 21.94 -28.23
N LYS A 216 -5.07 20.90 -29.08
CA LYS A 216 -5.94 20.89 -30.28
C LYS A 216 -7.43 20.83 -29.94
N LEU A 217 -7.78 20.21 -28.81
CA LEU A 217 -9.13 20.20 -28.23
C LEU A 217 -9.46 21.49 -27.44
N LEU A 218 -8.66 22.54 -27.61
CA LEU A 218 -8.80 23.87 -26.99
C LEU A 218 -8.63 23.94 -25.47
N LEU A 219 -8.36 22.83 -24.77
CA LEU A 219 -8.08 22.80 -23.33
C LEU A 219 -6.82 23.63 -23.00
N ASN A 220 -6.83 24.37 -21.89
CA ASN A 220 -5.75 25.27 -21.48
C ASN A 220 -4.56 24.51 -20.85
N THR A 221 -3.93 23.63 -21.66
CA THR A 221 -2.92 22.66 -21.22
C THR A 221 -1.52 23.25 -21.14
N VAL A 222 -0.83 23.06 -20.02
CA VAL A 222 0.55 23.48 -19.77
C VAL A 222 1.45 22.27 -19.50
N ILE A 223 2.49 22.09 -20.30
CA ILE A 223 3.47 21.00 -20.15
C ILE A 223 4.60 21.49 -19.23
N VAL A 224 4.64 21.04 -17.99
CA VAL A 224 5.64 21.48 -17.00
C VAL A 224 6.89 20.61 -17.10
N LEU A 225 8.00 21.18 -17.58
CA LEU A 225 9.26 20.47 -17.70
C LEU A 225 9.85 20.16 -16.32
N GLU A 226 10.07 18.87 -16.03
CA GLU A 226 10.70 18.38 -14.80
C GLU A 226 12.16 17.94 -15.01
N GLN A 227 12.55 17.68 -16.26
CA GLN A 227 13.90 17.29 -16.69
C GLN A 227 14.32 18.13 -17.92
N GLU A 228 15.63 18.25 -18.18
CA GLU A 228 16.15 19.11 -19.27
C GLU A 228 15.88 18.47 -20.65
N GLU A 229 15.81 17.14 -20.67
CA GLU A 229 15.65 16.24 -21.80
C GLU A 229 14.21 16.24 -22.35
N GLU A 230 13.20 16.51 -21.51
CA GLU A 230 11.79 16.61 -21.93
C GLU A 230 11.59 17.74 -22.96
N LEU A 231 12.43 18.77 -22.93
CA LEU A 231 12.35 19.91 -23.85
C LEU A 231 12.53 19.50 -25.32
N ASP A 232 13.48 18.60 -25.60
CA ASP A 232 13.70 18.13 -26.97
C ASP A 232 12.47 17.43 -27.52
N LEU A 233 11.86 16.54 -26.71
CA LEU A 233 10.64 15.83 -27.07
C LEU A 233 9.48 16.81 -27.32
N VAL A 234 9.27 17.81 -26.45
CA VAL A 234 8.24 18.85 -26.62
C VAL A 234 8.44 19.62 -27.93
N ILE A 235 9.66 20.05 -28.24
CA ILE A 235 9.97 20.81 -29.45
C ILE A 235 9.76 19.95 -30.71
N ASP A 236 10.25 18.71 -30.71
CA ASP A 236 10.17 17.80 -31.86
C ASP A 236 8.73 17.38 -32.17
N ILE A 237 7.95 17.05 -31.13
CA ILE A 237 6.55 16.62 -31.27
C ILE A 237 5.66 17.82 -31.62
N SER A 238 5.91 19.00 -31.04
CA SER A 238 5.29 20.27 -31.46
C SER A 238 5.43 20.51 -32.96
N ARG A 239 6.67 20.40 -33.48
CA ARG A 239 6.98 20.56 -34.91
C ARG A 239 6.28 19.50 -35.77
N LYS A 240 6.28 18.23 -35.35
CA LYS A 240 5.62 17.12 -36.06
C LYS A 240 4.08 17.25 -36.10
N MET A 241 3.46 17.74 -35.03
CA MET A 241 2.00 17.87 -34.90
C MET A 241 1.44 19.21 -35.40
N ALA A 242 2.31 20.18 -35.72
CA ALA A 242 2.00 21.57 -36.02
C ALA A 242 1.18 22.26 -34.90
N VAL A 243 1.59 22.08 -33.63
CA VAL A 243 0.97 22.69 -32.45
C VAL A 243 2.01 23.52 -31.71
N ARG A 244 1.72 24.79 -31.41
CA ARG A 244 2.55 25.57 -30.49
C ARG A 244 2.22 25.13 -29.04
N PRO A 245 3.21 24.66 -28.26
CA PRO A 245 2.99 24.22 -26.89
C PRO A 245 2.77 25.42 -25.96
N VAL A 246 2.23 25.17 -24.76
CA VAL A 246 2.44 26.04 -23.61
C VAL A 246 3.33 25.25 -22.63
N ILE A 247 4.43 25.86 -22.22
CA ILE A 247 5.52 25.25 -21.47
C ILE A 247 5.59 25.90 -20.09
N GLY A 248 5.68 25.06 -19.06
CA GLY A 248 6.08 25.45 -17.72
C GLY A 248 7.47 24.92 -17.36
N LEU A 249 8.07 25.46 -16.30
CA LEU A 249 9.30 24.94 -15.71
C LEU A 249 9.06 24.60 -14.24
N ARG A 250 9.41 23.39 -13.80
CA ARG A 250 9.49 23.04 -12.38
C ARG A 250 10.85 23.46 -11.83
N ALA A 251 10.89 24.49 -10.99
CA ALA A 251 12.14 24.97 -10.39
C ALA A 251 12.51 24.21 -9.11
N LYS A 252 13.81 23.95 -8.92
CA LYS A 252 14.37 23.50 -7.64
C LYS A 252 14.77 24.70 -6.78
N LEU A 253 14.09 24.83 -5.64
CA LEU A 253 14.38 25.83 -4.61
C LEU A 253 15.57 25.40 -3.72
N ARG A 254 16.15 26.37 -3.03
CA ARG A 254 17.20 26.20 -2.01
C ARG A 254 16.61 26.14 -0.61
N THR A 255 15.46 26.78 -0.38
CA THR A 255 14.66 26.65 0.84
C THR A 255 14.40 25.17 1.15
N LYS A 256 14.51 24.81 2.43
CA LYS A 256 14.27 23.44 2.93
C LYS A 256 13.28 23.48 4.07
N HIS A 257 12.48 22.42 4.16
CA HIS A 257 11.58 22.15 5.27
C HIS A 257 12.10 20.93 6.07
N SER A 258 11.88 20.93 7.38
CA SER A 258 12.22 19.86 8.31
C SER A 258 10.96 19.19 8.84
N GLY A 259 10.86 17.88 8.66
CA GLY A 259 9.70 17.05 9.00
C GLY A 259 9.65 15.83 8.08
N HIS A 260 8.67 14.95 8.24
CA HIS A 260 8.54 13.72 7.44
C HIS A 260 8.56 13.98 5.91
N PHE A 261 7.86 15.03 5.45
CA PHE A 261 7.78 15.38 4.02
C PHE A 261 9.01 16.15 3.49
N GLY A 262 9.84 16.72 4.36
CA GLY A 262 11.01 17.56 4.00
C GLY A 262 12.09 16.82 3.21
N SER A 263 12.07 15.49 3.22
CA SER A 263 12.93 14.63 2.38
C SER A 263 12.69 14.79 0.87
N THR A 264 11.51 15.28 0.47
CA THR A 264 11.13 15.52 -0.93
C THR A 264 11.59 16.88 -1.47
N SER A 265 12.05 17.77 -0.59
CA SER A 265 12.17 19.22 -0.82
C SER A 265 13.59 19.69 -1.16
N GLY A 266 13.67 20.85 -1.81
CA GLY A 266 14.92 21.55 -2.13
C GLY A 266 15.76 20.90 -3.24
N GLU A 267 17.03 21.30 -3.34
CA GLU A 267 17.96 20.92 -4.43
C GLU A 267 18.08 19.38 -4.67
N LYS A 268 17.97 18.57 -3.61
CA LYS A 268 18.01 17.10 -3.68
C LYS A 268 16.68 16.44 -4.08
N GLY A 269 15.60 17.20 -4.24
CA GLY A 269 14.28 16.67 -4.63
C GLY A 269 14.31 15.87 -5.94
N LYS A 270 13.40 14.91 -6.08
CA LYS A 270 13.35 13.95 -7.19
C LYS A 270 13.15 14.60 -8.57
N PHE A 271 12.45 15.73 -8.62
CA PHE A 271 12.02 16.40 -9.85
C PHE A 271 12.44 17.87 -9.88
N GLY A 272 12.46 18.46 -11.07
CA GLY A 272 12.70 19.89 -11.28
C GLY A 272 14.14 20.25 -11.64
N LEU A 273 14.26 21.44 -12.21
CA LEU A 273 15.46 21.98 -12.83
C LEU A 273 16.23 22.89 -11.87
N THR A 274 17.55 22.71 -11.82
CA THR A 274 18.46 23.68 -11.18
C THR A 274 18.55 24.97 -11.99
N THR A 275 18.98 26.08 -11.38
CA THR A 275 19.15 27.38 -12.06
C THR A 275 20.00 27.28 -13.34
N THR A 276 21.03 26.42 -13.33
CA THR A 276 21.89 26.14 -14.49
C THR A 276 21.12 25.50 -15.65
N GLN A 277 20.23 24.56 -15.37
CA GLN A 277 19.41 23.89 -16.38
C GLN A 277 18.31 24.82 -16.89
N ILE A 278 17.69 25.62 -16.02
CA ILE A 278 16.71 26.66 -16.40
C ILE A 278 17.33 27.62 -17.43
N LEU A 279 18.55 28.10 -17.22
CA LEU A 279 19.24 28.97 -18.18
C LEU A 279 19.53 28.29 -19.54
N ARG A 280 19.81 26.98 -19.55
CA ARG A 280 19.97 26.21 -20.80
C ARG A 280 18.65 26.05 -21.54
N VAL A 281 17.57 25.73 -20.83
CA VAL A 281 16.22 25.62 -21.40
C VAL A 281 15.78 26.94 -22.02
N VAL A 282 15.97 28.07 -21.33
CA VAL A 282 15.70 29.41 -21.87
C VAL A 282 16.49 29.68 -23.15
N LYS A 283 17.81 29.44 -23.13
CA LYS A 283 18.66 29.62 -24.33
C LYS A 283 18.23 28.74 -25.51
N LYS A 284 17.83 27.50 -25.24
CA LYS A 284 17.43 26.52 -26.26
C LYS A 284 16.02 26.79 -26.83
N LEU A 285 15.14 27.41 -26.03
CA LEU A 285 13.86 27.95 -26.48
C LEU A 285 14.02 29.22 -27.34
N ASP A 286 14.95 30.10 -26.98
CA ASP A 286 15.32 31.28 -27.77
C ASP A 286 15.92 30.87 -29.14
N GLU A 287 16.92 29.98 -29.13
CA GLU A 287 17.50 29.36 -30.35
C GLU A 287 16.46 28.64 -31.22
N SER A 288 15.35 28.18 -30.63
CA SER A 288 14.26 27.50 -31.33
C SER A 288 13.12 28.43 -31.78
N GLY A 289 13.16 29.72 -31.43
CA GLY A 289 12.08 30.67 -31.72
C GLY A 289 10.78 30.33 -30.98
N MET A 290 10.87 29.83 -29.75
CA MET A 290 9.78 29.33 -28.90
C MET A 290 9.80 29.90 -27.47
N LEU A 291 10.55 30.97 -27.21
CA LEU A 291 10.61 31.61 -25.88
C LEU A 291 9.27 32.23 -25.43
N ASP A 292 8.37 32.50 -26.37
CA ASP A 292 6.95 32.86 -26.16
C ASP A 292 6.09 31.71 -25.62
N CYS A 293 6.51 30.45 -25.83
CA CYS A 293 5.80 29.28 -25.35
C CYS A 293 6.00 29.03 -23.85
N LEU A 294 7.06 29.60 -23.24
CA LEU A 294 7.34 29.51 -21.81
C LEU A 294 6.49 30.52 -21.03
N GLN A 295 5.50 30.04 -20.27
CA GLN A 295 4.47 30.90 -19.67
C GLN A 295 4.19 30.64 -18.17
N LEU A 296 4.69 29.53 -17.60
CA LEU A 296 4.41 29.14 -16.22
C LEU A 296 5.69 28.76 -15.45
N LEU A 297 5.84 29.25 -14.23
CA LEU A 297 6.84 28.76 -13.28
C LEU A 297 6.14 27.96 -12.19
N HIS A 298 6.41 26.66 -12.12
CA HIS A 298 5.93 25.78 -11.05
C HIS A 298 7.06 25.54 -10.04
N PHE A 299 6.72 25.46 -8.77
CA PHE A 299 7.59 24.94 -7.72
C PHE A 299 6.75 24.15 -6.70
N HIS A 300 7.42 23.38 -5.85
CA HIS A 300 6.76 22.67 -4.78
C HIS A 300 7.67 22.62 -3.56
N ILE A 301 7.22 23.22 -2.46
CA ILE A 301 7.98 23.26 -1.19
C ILE A 301 7.87 21.91 -0.47
N GLY A 302 6.77 21.18 -0.64
CA GLY A 302 6.47 19.87 -0.04
C GLY A 302 4.98 19.72 0.23
N SER A 303 4.54 18.55 0.70
CA SER A 303 3.23 18.43 1.35
C SER A 303 3.32 18.93 2.81
N GLN A 304 2.20 19.35 3.39
CA GLN A 304 2.10 19.73 4.82
C GLN A 304 3.17 20.75 5.28
N ILE A 305 3.21 21.94 4.66
CA ILE A 305 4.10 23.02 5.11
C ILE A 305 3.60 23.50 6.48
N PRO A 306 4.42 23.55 7.55
CA PRO A 306 3.94 23.82 8.92
C PRO A 306 3.78 25.31 9.24
N SER A 307 4.50 26.22 8.56
CA SER A 307 4.52 27.65 8.88
C SER A 307 4.55 28.58 7.66
N THR A 308 3.93 29.76 7.80
CA THR A 308 3.91 30.83 6.79
C THR A 308 5.30 31.42 6.51
N ALA A 309 6.23 31.37 7.46
CA ALA A 309 7.60 31.83 7.26
C ALA A 309 8.36 31.00 6.19
N LEU A 310 8.21 29.67 6.20
CA LEU A 310 8.80 28.79 5.19
C LEU A 310 8.13 28.96 3.82
N LEU A 311 6.81 29.20 3.82
CA LEU A 311 6.03 29.51 2.62
C LEU A 311 6.51 30.82 1.97
N ALA A 312 6.65 31.89 2.76
CA ALA A 312 7.09 33.20 2.27
C ALA A 312 8.51 33.17 1.67
N ASP A 313 9.44 32.43 2.29
CA ASP A 313 10.80 32.27 1.78
C ASP A 313 10.81 31.52 0.43
N GLY A 314 10.12 30.38 0.34
CA GLY A 314 10.06 29.58 -0.88
C GLY A 314 9.33 30.29 -2.04
N VAL A 315 8.20 30.94 -1.76
CA VAL A 315 7.47 31.79 -2.74
C VAL A 315 8.34 32.99 -3.15
N GLY A 316 9.09 33.57 -2.22
CA GLY A 316 10.02 34.68 -2.47
C GLY A 316 11.18 34.30 -3.38
N GLU A 317 11.80 33.12 -3.18
CA GLU A 317 12.85 32.58 -4.06
C GLU A 317 12.27 32.29 -5.46
N ALA A 318 11.14 31.58 -5.53
CA ALA A 318 10.46 31.29 -6.79
C ALA A 318 10.11 32.56 -7.58
N THR A 319 9.65 33.62 -6.91
CA THR A 319 9.30 34.88 -7.59
C THR A 319 10.56 35.64 -8.05
N GLN A 320 11.73 35.49 -7.42
CA GLN A 320 12.98 35.99 -8.04
C GLN A 320 13.23 35.28 -9.38
N ILE A 321 13.09 33.94 -9.42
CA ILE A 321 13.28 33.15 -10.64
C ILE A 321 12.28 33.59 -11.71
N TYR A 322 11.01 33.80 -11.35
CA TYR A 322 9.97 34.33 -12.25
C TYR A 322 10.36 35.68 -12.88
N THR A 323 10.76 36.66 -12.06
CA THR A 323 11.13 38.00 -12.56
C THR A 323 12.41 37.99 -13.41
N GLU A 324 13.35 37.10 -13.13
CA GLU A 324 14.54 36.91 -13.97
C GLU A 324 14.22 36.20 -15.30
N LEU A 325 13.25 35.28 -15.35
CA LEU A 325 12.74 34.70 -16.61
C LEU A 325 12.07 35.77 -17.48
N VAL A 326 11.26 36.66 -16.89
CA VAL A 326 10.70 37.83 -17.61
C VAL A 326 11.81 38.73 -18.14
N ARG A 327 12.85 39.02 -17.34
CA ARG A 327 14.01 39.82 -17.76
C ARG A 327 14.81 39.16 -18.90
N LEU A 328 14.75 37.84 -19.04
CA LEU A 328 15.34 37.08 -20.15
C LEU A 328 14.44 36.99 -21.39
N GLY A 329 13.23 37.56 -21.36
CA GLY A 329 12.31 37.62 -22.50
C GLY A 329 11.27 36.49 -22.57
N ALA A 330 11.15 35.64 -21.54
CA ALA A 330 10.14 34.59 -21.49
C ALA A 330 8.72 35.16 -21.39
N GLY A 331 7.76 34.54 -22.07
CA GLY A 331 6.34 34.94 -22.11
C GLY A 331 5.52 34.67 -20.84
N MET A 332 6.13 34.81 -19.66
CA MET A 332 5.59 34.42 -18.36
C MET A 332 4.25 35.07 -18.03
N LYS A 333 3.35 34.29 -17.43
CA LYS A 333 1.99 34.69 -17.02
C LYS A 333 1.56 34.10 -15.68
N PHE A 334 2.00 32.87 -15.37
CA PHE A 334 1.54 32.11 -14.22
C PHE A 334 2.71 31.82 -13.27
N ILE A 335 2.46 31.93 -11.97
CA ILE A 335 3.31 31.36 -10.92
C ILE A 335 2.48 30.34 -10.13
N ASP A 336 2.96 29.11 -10.11
CA ASP A 336 2.27 27.97 -9.49
C ASP A 336 3.09 27.50 -8.29
N CYS A 337 2.46 27.59 -7.12
CA CYS A 337 3.07 27.22 -5.84
C CYS A 337 3.03 25.71 -5.58
N GLY A 338 2.37 24.94 -6.45
CA GLY A 338 2.13 23.52 -6.26
C GLY A 338 1.28 23.26 -5.02
N GLY A 339 1.38 22.04 -4.49
CA GLY A 339 0.76 21.69 -3.21
C GLY A 339 1.58 22.23 -2.02
N GLY A 340 0.99 22.17 -0.82
CA GLY A 340 1.71 22.44 0.42
C GLY A 340 0.89 23.11 1.52
N LEU A 341 -0.26 23.70 1.19
CA LEU A 341 -1.30 24.06 2.16
C LEU A 341 -1.65 22.80 2.97
N GLY A 342 -1.26 22.79 4.24
CA GLY A 342 -1.47 21.66 5.14
C GLY A 342 -2.84 21.68 5.82
N ILE A 343 -3.03 20.72 6.72
CA ILE A 343 -4.24 20.56 7.55
C ILE A 343 -3.83 20.34 8.99
N ASP A 344 -4.58 20.88 9.94
CA ASP A 344 -4.45 20.51 11.34
C ASP A 344 -5.15 19.16 11.61
N TYR A 345 -4.38 18.07 11.65
CA TYR A 345 -4.91 16.73 11.96
C TYR A 345 -5.00 16.44 13.47
N ASP A 346 -4.35 17.23 14.36
CA ASP A 346 -4.27 16.96 15.80
C ASP A 346 -4.98 18.01 16.70
N GLY A 347 -5.51 19.07 16.07
CA GLY A 347 -6.24 20.17 16.69
C GLY A 347 -5.36 21.17 17.43
N THR A 348 -4.03 21.11 17.31
CA THR A 348 -3.11 21.95 18.10
C THR A 348 -2.82 23.32 17.47
N LYS A 349 -3.03 23.48 16.16
CA LYS A 349 -2.65 24.69 15.38
C LYS A 349 -1.19 25.11 15.62
N SER A 350 -0.31 24.12 15.80
CA SER A 350 1.11 24.30 16.07
C SER A 350 1.97 24.16 14.81
N CYS A 351 3.11 24.86 14.80
CA CYS A 351 4.21 24.65 13.85
C CYS A 351 5.15 23.51 14.24
N ASP A 352 5.10 23.05 15.50
CA ASP A 352 6.04 22.10 16.09
C ASP A 352 5.56 20.62 16.02
N SER A 353 4.37 20.38 15.48
CA SER A 353 3.82 19.04 15.24
C SER A 353 3.86 18.70 13.74
N ASP A 354 4.46 17.56 13.38
CA ASP A 354 4.58 17.05 12.00
C ASP A 354 3.21 16.83 11.31
N VAL A 355 2.11 16.76 12.07
CA VAL A 355 0.74 16.54 11.56
C VAL A 355 -0.18 17.76 11.68
N SER A 356 0.36 18.91 12.07
CA SER A 356 -0.38 20.18 12.25
C SER A 356 0.09 21.26 11.25
N VAL A 357 -0.61 22.41 11.25
CA VAL A 357 -0.13 23.68 10.68
C VAL A 357 -0.39 24.83 11.65
N GLY A 358 0.54 25.78 11.72
CA GLY A 358 0.39 27.00 12.54
C GLY A 358 -0.29 28.17 11.83
N TYR A 359 -1.19 27.92 10.86
CA TYR A 359 -1.84 28.97 10.06
C TYR A 359 -3.16 28.52 9.42
N GLY A 360 -4.05 29.49 9.16
CA GLY A 360 -5.31 29.32 8.43
C GLY A 360 -5.21 29.57 6.91
N ILE A 361 -6.28 29.27 6.17
CA ILE A 361 -6.33 29.42 4.70
C ILE A 361 -6.14 30.89 4.28
N GLN A 362 -6.73 31.83 5.03
CA GLN A 362 -6.61 33.27 4.81
C GLN A 362 -5.16 33.76 5.01
N GLU A 363 -4.46 33.22 6.00
CA GLU A 363 -3.05 33.56 6.27
C GLU A 363 -2.12 32.97 5.22
N TYR A 364 -2.38 31.73 4.76
CA TYR A 364 -1.72 31.12 3.60
C TYR A 364 -1.88 32.00 2.35
N ALA A 365 -3.11 32.36 2.00
CA ALA A 365 -3.41 33.16 0.82
C ALA A 365 -2.76 34.55 0.87
N SER A 366 -2.89 35.25 2.01
CA SER A 366 -2.24 36.55 2.22
C SER A 366 -0.71 36.44 2.11
N THR A 367 -0.10 35.41 2.69
CA THR A 367 1.35 35.18 2.65
C THR A 367 1.83 34.98 1.21
N VAL A 368 1.13 34.17 0.41
CA VAL A 368 1.49 33.93 -1.00
C VAL A 368 1.36 35.22 -1.82
N VAL A 369 0.23 35.92 -1.76
CA VAL A 369 0.02 37.17 -2.53
C VAL A 369 1.08 38.22 -2.17
N GLN A 370 1.33 38.45 -0.89
CA GLN A 370 2.31 39.44 -0.42
C GLN A 370 3.74 39.08 -0.81
N ALA A 371 4.13 37.80 -0.74
CA ALA A 371 5.46 37.35 -1.14
C ALA A 371 5.70 37.48 -2.65
N VAL A 372 4.70 37.20 -3.49
CA VAL A 372 4.79 37.43 -4.95
C VAL A 372 4.84 38.93 -5.26
N GLN A 373 3.90 39.70 -4.71
CA GLN A 373 3.76 41.14 -4.95
C GLN A 373 5.03 41.93 -4.61
N PHE A 374 5.58 41.71 -3.41
CA PHE A 374 6.79 42.40 -2.93
C PHE A 374 7.98 42.25 -3.90
N VAL A 375 8.07 41.11 -4.59
CA VAL A 375 9.13 40.85 -5.56
C VAL A 375 8.82 41.45 -6.93
N CYS A 376 7.57 41.32 -7.40
CA CYS A 376 7.09 41.91 -8.65
C CYS A 376 7.21 43.44 -8.66
N ASP A 377 6.68 44.12 -7.63
CA ASP A 377 6.72 45.59 -7.48
C ASP A 377 8.17 46.10 -7.47
N ARG A 378 9.03 45.48 -6.65
CA ARG A 378 10.46 45.82 -6.54
C ARG A 378 11.23 45.64 -7.85
N LYS A 379 10.74 44.79 -8.77
CA LYS A 379 11.32 44.54 -10.10
C LYS A 379 10.61 45.30 -11.23
N ALA A 380 9.52 46.01 -10.94
CA ALA A 380 8.60 46.59 -11.92
C ALA A 380 8.10 45.57 -12.97
N VAL A 381 7.82 44.34 -12.53
CA VAL A 381 7.30 43.25 -13.36
C VAL A 381 5.81 43.06 -13.09
N LYS A 382 5.00 42.96 -14.14
CA LYS A 382 3.56 42.72 -14.01
C LYS A 382 3.27 41.47 -13.16
N HIS A 383 2.26 41.59 -12.29
CA HIS A 383 1.82 40.53 -11.40
C HIS A 383 1.33 39.29 -12.18
N PRO A 384 1.83 38.08 -11.90
CA PRO A 384 1.33 36.83 -12.49
C PRO A 384 -0.06 36.44 -11.97
N VAL A 385 -0.75 35.57 -12.71
CA VAL A 385 -1.82 34.74 -12.13
C VAL A 385 -1.19 33.76 -11.15
N ILE A 386 -1.72 33.69 -9.93
CA ILE A 386 -1.24 32.78 -8.89
C ILE A 386 -2.04 31.48 -8.94
N CYS A 387 -1.35 30.35 -8.99
CA CYS A 387 -1.94 29.01 -8.91
C CYS A 387 -1.44 28.27 -7.65
N SER A 388 -2.24 27.33 -7.15
CA SER A 388 -1.79 26.32 -6.19
C SER A 388 -2.52 24.99 -6.39
N GLU A 389 -1.79 23.89 -6.20
CA GLU A 389 -2.28 22.51 -6.28
C GLU A 389 -2.72 22.01 -4.88
N SER A 390 -3.66 22.71 -4.23
CA SER A 390 -3.98 22.50 -2.79
C SER A 390 -4.84 21.25 -2.49
N GLY A 391 -4.59 20.14 -3.18
CA GLY A 391 -5.45 18.94 -3.19
C GLY A 391 -5.81 18.36 -1.82
N ARG A 392 -4.81 18.01 -0.98
CA ARG A 392 -5.03 17.46 0.38
C ARG A 392 -6.01 18.36 1.17
N ALA A 393 -5.76 19.68 1.18
CA ALA A 393 -6.56 20.68 1.87
C ALA A 393 -8.01 20.80 1.34
N ILE A 394 -8.26 20.50 0.08
CA ILE A 394 -9.60 20.53 -0.53
C ILE A 394 -10.40 19.27 -0.14
N VAL A 395 -9.84 18.08 -0.32
CA VAL A 395 -10.63 16.83 -0.23
C VAL A 395 -10.63 16.15 1.15
N SER A 396 -9.64 16.38 2.04
CA SER A 396 -9.55 15.61 3.30
C SER A 396 -10.81 15.68 4.16
N HIS A 397 -11.43 16.86 4.29
CA HIS A 397 -12.62 17.09 5.12
C HIS A 397 -13.91 16.52 4.54
N HIS A 398 -13.96 16.13 3.26
CA HIS A 398 -15.20 15.76 2.60
C HIS A 398 -15.63 14.30 2.84
N SER A 399 -14.75 13.47 3.40
CA SER A 399 -14.91 12.01 3.51
C SER A 399 -14.70 11.57 4.96
N ILE A 400 -15.61 10.77 5.50
CA ILE A 400 -15.52 10.16 6.84
C ILE A 400 -15.64 8.64 6.69
N LEU A 401 -14.70 7.89 7.26
CA LEU A 401 -14.72 6.43 7.27
C LEU A 401 -15.35 5.94 8.57
N ILE A 402 -16.45 5.21 8.47
CA ILE A 402 -17.23 4.67 9.60
C ILE A 402 -17.01 3.16 9.71
N PHE A 403 -16.73 2.69 10.92
CA PHE A 403 -16.58 1.27 11.24
C PHE A 403 -17.16 0.97 12.64
N GLU A 404 -17.33 -0.32 12.94
CA GLU A 404 -17.94 -0.82 14.17
C GLU A 404 -16.91 -1.54 15.03
N ALA A 405 -16.93 -1.33 16.35
CA ALA A 405 -16.21 -2.21 17.28
C ALA A 405 -17.07 -3.43 17.60
N VAL A 406 -16.64 -4.60 17.12
CA VAL A 406 -17.38 -5.86 17.19
C VAL A 406 -17.20 -6.54 18.55
N SER A 407 -16.03 -6.41 19.16
CA SER A 407 -15.77 -6.92 20.52
C SER A 407 -14.63 -6.15 21.21
N ALA A 408 -14.53 -6.27 22.54
CA ALA A 408 -13.42 -5.72 23.31
C ALA A 408 -12.82 -6.82 24.20
N SER A 409 -11.62 -7.27 23.88
CA SER A 409 -10.84 -8.19 24.72
C SER A 409 -10.00 -7.41 25.73
N THR A 410 -9.96 -7.86 26.98
CA THR A 410 -9.04 -7.31 27.99
C THR A 410 -7.71 -8.06 27.95
N THR A 411 -6.60 -7.34 28.14
CA THR A 411 -5.24 -7.90 28.14
C THR A 411 -4.94 -8.76 29.37
N CYS A 412 -5.51 -8.41 30.53
CA CYS A 412 -5.73 -9.35 31.63
C CYS A 412 -6.97 -10.21 31.34
N HIS A 413 -6.87 -11.51 31.57
CA HIS A 413 -8.02 -12.40 31.41
C HIS A 413 -9.01 -12.24 32.59
N VAL A 414 -10.29 -12.47 32.28
CA VAL A 414 -11.33 -12.75 33.28
C VAL A 414 -11.53 -14.26 33.30
N THR A 415 -10.61 -14.96 33.97
CA THR A 415 -10.76 -16.39 34.26
C THR A 415 -11.86 -16.61 35.31
N PRO A 416 -12.55 -17.77 35.28
CA PRO A 416 -13.58 -18.09 36.26
C PRO A 416 -13.00 -18.14 37.67
N GLN A 417 -13.85 -17.96 38.70
CA GLN A 417 -13.42 -17.94 40.10
C GLN A 417 -12.71 -19.24 40.49
N LEU A 418 -11.37 -19.22 40.46
CA LEU A 418 -10.56 -20.27 41.08
C LEU A 418 -10.80 -20.18 42.58
N SER A 419 -11.49 -21.19 43.13
CA SER A 419 -11.73 -21.26 44.57
C SER A 419 -10.39 -21.24 45.33
N SER A 420 -10.38 -20.68 46.55
CA SER A 420 -9.15 -20.51 47.33
C SER A 420 -8.42 -21.83 47.64
N GLY A 421 -9.12 -22.98 47.62
CA GLY A 421 -8.50 -24.30 47.68
C GLY A 421 -7.71 -24.68 46.41
N GLY A 422 -8.15 -24.27 45.22
CA GLY A 422 -7.47 -24.58 43.96
C GLY A 422 -6.08 -23.94 43.86
N LEU A 423 -5.95 -22.69 44.30
CA LEU A 423 -4.66 -21.98 44.41
C LEU A 423 -3.68 -22.70 45.35
N GLN A 424 -4.18 -23.32 46.42
CA GLN A 424 -3.36 -24.07 47.37
C GLN A 424 -2.84 -25.38 46.76
N THR A 425 -3.70 -26.16 46.09
CA THR A 425 -3.28 -27.36 45.34
C THR A 425 -2.29 -27.05 44.22
N LEU A 426 -2.42 -25.89 43.57
CA LEU A 426 -1.46 -25.42 42.57
C LEU A 426 -0.09 -25.12 43.16
N ALA A 427 -0.02 -24.41 44.28
CA ALA A 427 1.24 -24.20 45.02
C ALA A 427 1.89 -25.53 45.48
N GLU A 428 1.11 -26.58 45.68
CA GLU A 428 1.60 -27.93 45.99
C GLU A 428 2.15 -28.68 44.77
N THR A 429 1.80 -28.31 43.53
CA THR A 429 2.31 -28.96 42.30
C THR A 429 3.48 -28.24 41.61
N LEU A 430 3.79 -27.00 41.99
CA LEU A 430 4.97 -26.26 41.48
C LEU A 430 6.31 -26.88 41.91
N ASN A 431 7.40 -26.61 41.19
CA ASN A 431 8.76 -26.94 41.64
C ASN A 431 9.16 -26.11 42.87
N GLU A 432 10.08 -26.59 43.73
CA GLU A 432 10.41 -25.92 45.02
C GLU A 432 10.80 -24.44 44.85
N ASP A 433 11.55 -24.09 43.80
CA ASP A 433 11.97 -22.71 43.54
C ASP A 433 10.80 -21.81 43.11
N ALA A 434 9.83 -22.33 42.35
CA ALA A 434 8.61 -21.59 42.01
C ALA A 434 7.65 -21.51 43.22
N ARG A 435 7.58 -22.58 44.03
CA ARG A 435 6.90 -22.60 45.33
C ARG A 435 7.55 -21.62 46.33
N ALA A 436 8.85 -21.35 46.23
CA ALA A 436 9.55 -20.34 47.03
C ALA A 436 9.12 -18.92 46.62
N ASP A 437 9.10 -18.60 45.32
CA ASP A 437 8.62 -17.30 44.82
C ASP A 437 7.14 -17.08 45.17
N TYR A 438 6.28 -18.09 45.03
CA TYR A 438 4.88 -18.01 45.45
C TYR A 438 4.73 -17.79 46.97
N ARG A 439 5.60 -18.40 47.80
CA ARG A 439 5.67 -18.13 49.25
C ARG A 439 6.10 -16.70 49.54
N ASN A 440 7.08 -16.16 48.80
CA ASN A 440 7.53 -14.77 48.92
C ASN A 440 6.44 -13.77 48.54
N LEU A 441 5.76 -14.00 47.41
CA LEU A 441 4.60 -13.24 46.94
C LEU A 441 3.45 -13.25 47.97
N SER A 442 3.07 -14.44 48.45
CA SER A 442 2.04 -14.60 49.48
C SER A 442 2.40 -13.86 50.77
N ALA A 443 3.67 -13.91 51.18
CA ALA A 443 4.13 -13.23 52.39
C ALA A 443 4.16 -11.71 52.22
N ALA A 444 4.52 -11.18 51.04
CA ALA A 444 4.44 -9.76 50.73
C ALA A 444 2.98 -9.25 50.70
N ALA A 445 2.07 -10.04 50.14
CA ALA A 445 0.64 -9.73 50.11
C ALA A 445 0.03 -9.66 51.53
N VAL A 446 0.41 -10.59 52.42
CA VAL A 446 0.00 -10.57 53.84
C VAL A 446 0.61 -9.38 54.61
N ARG A 447 1.77 -8.85 54.18
CA ARG A 447 2.37 -7.63 54.75
C ARG A 447 1.83 -6.32 54.16
N GLY A 448 1.07 -6.37 53.06
CA GLY A 448 0.58 -5.17 52.35
C GLY A 448 1.67 -4.47 51.52
N GLU A 449 2.73 -5.17 51.14
CA GLU A 449 3.88 -4.60 50.42
C GLU A 449 3.64 -4.61 48.90
N TYR A 450 2.72 -3.78 48.42
CA TYR A 450 2.20 -3.80 47.04
C TYR A 450 3.28 -3.79 45.94
N ASP A 451 4.26 -2.88 46.00
CA ASP A 451 5.36 -2.83 45.01
C ASP A 451 6.21 -4.11 45.00
N THR A 452 6.35 -4.74 46.16
CA THR A 452 7.12 -5.98 46.35
C THR A 452 6.33 -7.20 45.87
N CYS A 453 4.98 -7.15 45.94
CA CYS A 453 4.10 -8.14 45.32
C CYS A 453 4.25 -8.13 43.80
N LEU A 454 4.32 -6.96 43.15
CA LEU A 454 4.52 -6.87 41.70
C LEU A 454 5.85 -7.52 41.28
N LEU A 455 6.94 -7.22 42.00
CA LEU A 455 8.26 -7.78 41.74
C LEU A 455 8.30 -9.31 41.89
N TYR A 456 7.73 -9.87 42.97
CA TYR A 456 7.67 -11.33 43.14
C TYR A 456 6.71 -12.01 42.16
N SER A 457 5.67 -11.31 41.69
CA SER A 457 4.75 -11.82 40.66
C SER A 457 5.44 -11.95 39.30
N ASP A 458 6.25 -10.97 38.91
CA ASP A 458 7.05 -11.02 37.67
C ASP A 458 8.14 -12.10 37.76
N GLN A 459 8.86 -12.22 38.89
CA GLN A 459 9.84 -13.29 39.11
C GLN A 459 9.22 -14.69 39.03
N LEU A 460 8.06 -14.90 39.67
CA LEU A 460 7.30 -16.15 39.58
C LEU A 460 6.89 -16.45 38.13
N LYS A 461 6.36 -15.46 37.41
CA LYS A 461 5.94 -15.59 36.00
C LYS A 461 7.11 -15.95 35.09
N GLN A 462 8.24 -15.25 35.21
CA GLN A 462 9.44 -15.53 34.44
C GLN A 462 9.94 -16.97 34.68
N ARG A 463 10.07 -17.39 35.95
CA ARG A 463 10.52 -18.75 36.30
C ARG A 463 9.56 -19.83 35.82
N CYS A 464 8.25 -19.63 35.92
CA CYS A 464 7.26 -20.59 35.41
C CYS A 464 7.22 -20.64 33.86
N VAL A 465 7.46 -19.52 33.18
CA VAL A 465 7.62 -19.47 31.71
C VAL A 465 8.91 -20.16 31.25
N GLU A 466 9.99 -20.09 32.03
CA GLU A 466 11.21 -20.87 31.79
C GLU A 466 10.96 -22.37 31.98
N GLN A 467 10.37 -22.77 33.12
CA GLN A 467 10.03 -24.16 33.41
C GLN A 467 9.06 -24.77 32.39
N PHE A 468 8.13 -23.98 31.83
CA PHE A 468 7.27 -24.38 30.72
C PHE A 468 8.04 -24.60 29.41
N LYS A 469 9.01 -23.73 29.07
CA LYS A 469 9.90 -23.92 27.89
C LYS A 469 10.78 -25.17 28.04
N GLU A 470 11.14 -25.53 29.26
CA GLU A 470 11.88 -26.75 29.60
C GLU A 470 11.00 -28.01 29.64
N GLY A 471 9.67 -27.88 29.55
CA GLY A 471 8.72 -29.00 29.62
C GLY A 471 8.55 -29.59 31.02
N SER A 472 8.81 -28.80 32.07
CA SER A 472 8.74 -29.20 33.48
C SER A 472 7.53 -28.64 34.24
N LEU A 473 6.60 -27.99 33.52
CA LEU A 473 5.42 -27.31 34.05
C LEU A 473 4.30 -27.37 33.00
N ASP A 474 3.10 -27.77 33.41
CA ASP A 474 1.96 -28.02 32.51
C ASP A 474 1.16 -26.74 32.18
N ILE A 475 0.34 -26.77 31.13
CA ILE A 475 -0.41 -25.59 30.65
C ILE A 475 -1.43 -25.09 31.68
N GLU A 476 -2.05 -25.99 32.45
CA GLU A 476 -2.94 -25.67 33.57
C GLU A 476 -2.20 -24.94 34.70
N GLN A 477 -0.93 -25.30 34.94
CA GLN A 477 -0.09 -24.64 35.93
C GLN A 477 0.32 -23.25 35.47
N LEU A 478 0.63 -23.07 34.18
CA LEU A 478 0.99 -21.77 33.62
C LEU A 478 -0.21 -20.80 33.65
N ALA A 479 -1.39 -21.25 33.20
CA ALA A 479 -2.62 -20.45 33.22
C ALA A 479 -3.05 -20.03 34.63
N ALA A 480 -2.74 -20.86 35.64
CA ALA A 480 -2.94 -20.51 37.04
C ALA A 480 -1.94 -19.47 37.56
N VAL A 481 -0.67 -19.55 37.18
CA VAL A 481 0.35 -18.53 37.52
C VAL A 481 -0.01 -17.18 36.87
N ASP A 482 -0.47 -17.19 35.61
CA ASP A 482 -1.01 -15.99 34.96
C ASP A 482 -2.24 -15.43 35.70
N SER A 483 -3.16 -16.30 36.13
CA SER A 483 -4.33 -15.87 36.92
C SER A 483 -3.94 -15.27 38.28
N ILE A 484 -2.88 -15.76 38.92
CA ILE A 484 -2.31 -15.17 40.15
C ILE A 484 -1.74 -13.77 39.83
N CYS A 485 -0.98 -13.62 38.73
CA CYS A 485 -0.40 -12.34 38.33
C CYS A 485 -1.49 -11.29 38.03
N ASP A 486 -2.55 -11.67 37.32
CA ASP A 486 -3.68 -10.81 37.03
C ASP A 486 -4.43 -10.37 38.30
N LEU A 487 -4.56 -11.26 39.30
CA LEU A 487 -5.15 -10.90 40.60
C LEU A 487 -4.26 -9.92 41.37
N VAL A 488 -2.93 -10.09 41.34
CA VAL A 488 -1.97 -9.18 41.96
C VAL A 488 -2.01 -7.79 41.30
N ALA A 489 -2.00 -7.73 39.96
CA ALA A 489 -2.12 -6.46 39.22
C ALA A 489 -3.42 -5.71 39.57
N LYS A 490 -4.56 -6.41 39.58
CA LYS A 490 -5.88 -5.87 39.96
C LYS A 490 -5.91 -5.40 41.42
N ALA A 491 -5.24 -6.10 42.34
CA ALA A 491 -5.20 -5.75 43.77
C ALA A 491 -4.27 -4.56 44.11
N ILE A 492 -3.25 -4.31 43.29
CA ILE A 492 -2.33 -3.16 43.43
C ILE A 492 -2.94 -1.87 42.85
N GLY A 493 -3.93 -1.97 41.95
CA GLY A 493 -4.47 -0.80 41.26
C GLY A 493 -3.53 -0.24 40.19
N VAL A 494 -2.68 -1.10 39.59
CA VAL A 494 -1.95 -0.75 38.37
C VAL A 494 -2.98 -0.36 37.29
N ALA A 495 -2.70 0.71 36.56
CA ALA A 495 -3.68 1.45 35.75
C ALA A 495 -4.59 0.57 34.87
N ASP A 496 -5.87 0.98 34.76
CA ASP A 496 -6.94 0.23 34.09
C ASP A 496 -6.46 -0.45 32.80
N PRO A 497 -6.58 -1.79 32.69
CA PRO A 497 -5.91 -2.55 31.64
C PRO A 497 -6.44 -2.14 30.28
N VAL A 498 -5.53 -1.63 29.43
CA VAL A 498 -5.84 -1.22 28.07
C VAL A 498 -6.50 -2.39 27.33
N ARG A 499 -7.75 -2.20 26.93
CA ARG A 499 -8.52 -3.21 26.19
C ARG A 499 -8.21 -3.10 24.70
N ILE A 500 -8.19 -4.22 24.01
CA ILE A 500 -8.09 -4.28 22.55
C ILE A 500 -9.52 -4.35 22.01
N TYR A 501 -9.93 -3.30 21.30
CA TYR A 501 -11.21 -3.23 20.61
C TYR A 501 -11.01 -3.74 19.18
N HIS A 502 -11.65 -4.86 18.85
CA HIS A 502 -11.61 -5.46 17.52
C HIS A 502 -12.63 -4.75 16.63
N VAL A 503 -12.15 -4.04 15.61
CA VAL A 503 -12.96 -3.21 14.72
C VAL A 503 -13.16 -3.84 13.35
N ASN A 504 -14.36 -3.66 12.78
CA ASN A 504 -14.76 -4.17 11.47
C ASN A 504 -14.11 -3.34 10.34
N LEU A 505 -12.80 -3.52 10.16
CA LEU A 505 -11.94 -2.69 9.33
C LEU A 505 -10.72 -3.47 8.79
N SER A 506 -10.05 -2.91 7.79
CA SER A 506 -8.68 -3.24 7.38
C SER A 506 -7.87 -1.95 7.25
N VAL A 507 -6.84 -1.78 8.09
CA VAL A 507 -5.95 -0.61 8.12
C VAL A 507 -5.21 -0.48 6.79
N PHE A 508 -4.65 -1.58 6.27
CA PHE A 508 -3.96 -1.61 4.98
C PHE A 508 -4.85 -1.22 3.79
N THR A 509 -6.17 -1.33 3.93
CA THR A 509 -7.15 -1.04 2.86
C THR A 509 -7.78 0.34 3.00
N SER A 510 -7.88 0.90 4.21
CA SER A 510 -8.66 2.12 4.49
C SER A 510 -7.89 3.22 5.24
N ILE A 511 -6.69 2.94 5.76
CA ILE A 511 -5.79 3.90 6.43
C ILE A 511 -4.30 3.66 6.06
N PRO A 512 -3.94 3.53 4.75
CA PRO A 512 -2.57 3.24 4.34
C PRO A 512 -1.52 4.29 4.77
N ASP A 513 -1.82 5.60 4.87
CA ASP A 513 -0.82 6.61 5.30
C ASP A 513 -0.42 6.39 6.78
N PHE A 514 -1.32 5.86 7.63
CA PHE A 514 -1.00 5.49 9.02
C PHE A 514 0.03 4.34 9.07
N TRP A 515 -0.21 3.26 8.33
CA TRP A 515 0.69 2.11 8.30
C TRP A 515 2.03 2.43 7.63
N ALA A 516 2.01 3.14 6.49
CA ALA A 516 3.19 3.32 5.66
C ALA A 516 4.25 4.27 6.26
N PHE A 517 3.82 5.31 6.99
CA PHE A 517 4.75 6.29 7.59
C PHE A 517 4.27 6.95 8.89
N GLY A 518 3.17 6.49 9.49
CA GLY A 518 2.72 6.94 10.81
C GLY A 518 1.87 8.21 10.81
N GLN A 519 1.19 8.56 9.71
CA GLN A 519 0.24 9.66 9.66
C GLN A 519 -0.87 9.45 10.70
N LEU A 520 -1.13 10.47 11.53
CA LEU A 520 -2.22 10.43 12.50
C LEU A 520 -3.52 10.97 11.89
N PHE A 521 -4.64 10.36 12.29
CA PHE A 521 -5.99 10.77 11.91
C PHE A 521 -6.87 10.90 13.17
N PRO A 522 -7.85 11.83 13.19
CA PRO A 522 -8.86 11.85 14.24
C PRO A 522 -9.76 10.62 14.14
N ILE A 523 -9.74 9.78 15.18
CA ILE A 523 -10.67 8.66 15.35
C ILE A 523 -11.47 8.90 16.63
N VAL A 524 -12.79 8.99 16.52
CA VAL A 524 -13.69 9.27 17.65
C VAL A 524 -14.95 8.40 17.60
N PRO A 525 -15.61 8.11 18.73
CA PRO A 525 -16.97 7.58 18.74
C PRO A 525 -17.91 8.59 18.07
N ILE A 526 -18.81 8.14 17.18
CA ILE A 526 -19.79 9.05 16.56
C ILE A 526 -21.03 9.27 17.44
N HIS A 527 -21.15 8.52 18.53
CA HIS A 527 -22.28 8.52 19.46
C HIS A 527 -21.85 8.21 20.90
N ARG A 528 -22.78 8.41 21.87
CA ARG A 528 -22.57 8.33 23.32
C ARG A 528 -21.57 9.36 23.88
N LEU A 529 -21.35 10.47 23.18
CA LEU A 529 -20.46 11.56 23.63
C LEU A 529 -21.06 12.40 24.78
N ASP A 530 -22.31 12.15 25.15
CA ASP A 530 -22.97 12.59 26.38
C ASP A 530 -22.62 11.69 27.59
N GLU A 531 -22.16 10.46 27.37
CA GLU A 531 -21.62 9.58 28.40
C GLU A 531 -20.11 9.81 28.60
N LYS A 532 -19.60 9.46 29.80
CA LYS A 532 -18.16 9.50 30.06
C LYS A 532 -17.49 8.22 29.54
N PRO A 533 -16.42 8.30 28.71
CA PRO A 533 -15.59 7.14 28.42
C PRO A 533 -14.85 6.69 29.68
N VAL A 534 -15.03 5.41 30.05
CA VAL A 534 -14.45 4.80 31.26
C VAL A 534 -13.28 3.87 30.95
N MET A 535 -13.14 3.40 29.71
CA MET A 535 -12.05 2.51 29.31
C MET A 535 -10.95 3.28 28.57
N ARG A 536 -9.72 2.76 28.63
CA ARG A 536 -8.68 3.05 27.63
C ARG A 536 -8.54 1.87 26.68
N GLY A 537 -8.37 2.12 25.39
CA GLY A 537 -8.27 1.06 24.39
C GLY A 537 -7.35 1.34 23.21
N ILE A 538 -6.93 0.25 22.57
CA ILE A 538 -6.21 0.19 21.29
C ILE A 538 -7.17 -0.46 20.28
N LEU A 539 -7.13 -0.01 19.02
CA LEU A 539 -7.95 -0.59 17.96
C LEU A 539 -7.14 -1.67 17.23
N SER A 540 -7.69 -2.88 17.12
CA SER A 540 -7.17 -3.96 16.27
C SER A 540 -8.14 -4.19 15.12
N ASP A 541 -7.64 -4.32 13.90
CA ASP A 541 -8.47 -4.58 12.73
C ASP A 541 -8.76 -6.08 12.54
N LEU A 542 -9.39 -6.47 11.43
CA LEU A 542 -9.76 -7.87 11.15
C LEU A 542 -8.65 -8.72 10.50
N THR A 543 -7.47 -8.16 10.26
CA THR A 543 -6.39 -8.86 9.58
C THR A 543 -5.65 -9.82 10.51
N CYS A 544 -5.03 -10.85 9.94
CA CYS A 544 -4.17 -11.76 10.70
C CYS A 544 -2.72 -11.24 10.85
N ASP A 545 -2.48 -9.95 10.59
CA ASP A 545 -1.16 -9.32 10.62
C ASP A 545 -1.03 -8.44 11.88
N SER A 546 0.11 -8.52 12.56
CA SER A 546 0.35 -7.77 13.81
C SER A 546 0.46 -6.26 13.61
N ASP A 547 0.66 -5.81 12.37
CA ASP A 547 0.68 -4.39 12.00
C ASP A 547 -0.75 -3.83 11.75
N GLY A 548 -1.78 -4.68 11.72
CA GLY A 548 -3.20 -4.34 11.58
C GLY A 548 -3.82 -3.69 12.82
N LYS A 549 -3.20 -2.65 13.37
CA LYS A 549 -3.60 -1.99 14.62
C LYS A 549 -3.39 -0.48 14.58
N VAL A 550 -4.20 0.26 15.33
CA VAL A 550 -3.99 1.68 15.62
C VAL A 550 -3.58 1.81 17.09
N ASP A 551 -2.28 2.00 17.31
CA ASP A 551 -1.66 2.12 18.64
C ASP A 551 -1.04 3.51 18.90
N LYS A 552 -1.39 4.50 18.08
CA LYS A 552 -1.04 5.92 18.26
C LYS A 552 -2.26 6.78 17.92
N PHE A 553 -2.57 7.72 18.81
CA PHE A 553 -3.73 8.60 18.67
C PHE A 553 -3.31 10.08 18.76
N ILE A 554 -4.24 10.99 18.46
CA ILE A 554 -4.06 12.44 18.64
C ILE A 554 -3.58 12.74 20.07
N GLY A 555 -2.62 13.66 20.19
CA GLY A 555 -1.92 13.95 21.45
C GLY A 555 -0.74 13.02 21.77
N GLY A 556 -0.48 12.01 20.94
CA GLY A 556 0.67 11.10 21.10
C GLY A 556 0.44 9.96 22.11
N GLU A 557 -0.79 9.76 22.57
CA GLU A 557 -1.13 8.66 23.47
C GLU A 557 -1.18 7.31 22.74
N SER A 558 -0.75 6.24 23.41
CA SER A 558 -0.73 4.87 22.88
C SER A 558 -2.05 4.10 23.03
N SER A 559 -3.08 4.76 23.53
CA SER A 559 -4.45 4.25 23.70
C SER A 559 -5.41 5.43 23.77
N MET A 560 -6.64 5.29 23.30
CA MET A 560 -7.67 6.34 23.36
C MET A 560 -8.73 6.03 24.44
N PRO A 561 -9.37 7.04 25.05
CA PRO A 561 -10.56 6.85 25.87
C PRO A 561 -11.73 6.30 25.03
N LEU A 562 -12.44 5.30 25.56
CA LEU A 562 -13.59 4.65 24.91
C LEU A 562 -14.68 4.28 25.93
N HIS A 563 -15.91 4.13 25.43
CA HIS A 563 -17.03 3.62 26.21
C HIS A 563 -16.96 2.09 26.31
N GLU A 564 -17.58 1.54 27.35
CA GLU A 564 -17.75 0.09 27.46
C GLU A 564 -18.78 -0.41 26.43
N LEU A 565 -18.50 -1.55 25.80
CA LEU A 565 -19.43 -2.25 24.91
C LEU A 565 -20.48 -2.97 25.76
N GLY A 566 -21.70 -2.43 25.78
CA GLY A 566 -22.81 -3.02 26.54
C GLY A 566 -23.42 -4.23 25.84
N GLY A 567 -23.75 -5.27 26.62
CA GLY A 567 -24.52 -6.41 26.12
C GLY A 567 -25.98 -6.06 25.78
N ASP A 568 -26.54 -6.80 24.82
CA ASP A 568 -27.98 -6.97 24.52
C ASP A 568 -28.87 -5.73 24.28
N ASN A 569 -28.34 -4.51 24.22
CA ASN A 569 -29.08 -3.32 23.78
C ASN A 569 -29.14 -3.12 22.24
N GLY A 570 -28.65 -4.08 21.45
CA GLY A 570 -28.92 -4.21 20.01
C GLY A 570 -28.38 -3.11 19.06
N GLY A 571 -27.69 -2.08 19.58
CA GLY A 571 -27.12 -0.99 18.80
C GLY A 571 -25.59 -1.09 18.71
N GLY A 572 -25.05 -1.06 17.48
CA GLY A 572 -23.61 -1.14 17.23
C GLY A 572 -22.81 0.05 17.78
N TYR A 573 -21.58 -0.20 18.21
CA TYR A 573 -20.67 0.85 18.68
C TYR A 573 -19.82 1.37 17.51
N TYR A 574 -20.16 2.56 17.02
CA TYR A 574 -19.61 3.11 15.78
C TYR A 574 -18.52 4.14 16.04
N LEU A 575 -17.39 3.95 15.39
CA LEU A 575 -16.24 4.83 15.37
C LEU A 575 -16.13 5.48 13.98
N GLY A 576 -15.75 6.74 13.95
CA GLY A 576 -15.48 7.47 12.71
C GLY A 576 -14.03 7.92 12.66
N MET A 577 -13.36 7.66 11.54
CA MET A 577 -12.09 8.30 11.18
C MET A 577 -12.37 9.48 10.24
N PHE A 578 -11.82 10.63 10.59
CA PHE A 578 -12.02 11.91 9.91
C PHE A 578 -10.75 12.32 9.15
N LEU A 579 -10.88 13.31 8.26
CA LEU A 579 -9.77 13.88 7.46
C LEU A 579 -9.08 12.90 6.48
N GLY A 580 -9.60 11.68 6.30
CA GLY A 580 -9.10 10.65 5.39
C GLY A 580 -9.49 10.79 3.91
N GLY A 581 -10.13 11.90 3.51
CA GLY A 581 -10.61 12.10 2.12
C GLY A 581 -9.52 12.34 1.07
N ALA A 582 -8.24 12.38 1.46
CA ALA A 582 -7.07 12.48 0.60
C ALA A 582 -6.18 11.24 0.77
N TYR A 583 -5.65 10.71 -0.33
CA TYR A 583 -4.73 9.57 -0.44
C TYR A 583 -5.25 8.20 0.01
N GLU A 584 -5.95 8.07 1.14
CA GLU A 584 -6.34 6.75 1.70
C GLU A 584 -7.11 5.88 0.68
N GLU A 585 -8.15 6.46 0.05
CA GLU A 585 -8.99 5.77 -0.94
C GLU A 585 -8.24 5.37 -2.23
N ALA A 586 -7.07 5.97 -2.49
CA ALA A 586 -6.25 5.75 -3.69
C ALA A 586 -5.05 4.81 -3.45
N LEU A 587 -4.62 4.68 -2.19
CA LEU A 587 -3.48 3.85 -1.78
C LEU A 587 -3.90 2.51 -1.14
N GLY A 588 -5.18 2.33 -0.84
CA GLY A 588 -5.72 1.15 -0.16
C GLY A 588 -5.42 -0.19 -0.85
N GLY A 589 -4.76 -1.10 -0.15
CA GLY A 589 -4.39 -2.43 -0.64
C GLY A 589 -5.39 -3.54 -0.27
N LEU A 590 -5.42 -4.61 -1.07
CA LEU A 590 -6.27 -5.80 -0.85
C LEU A 590 -5.66 -6.81 0.14
N HIS A 591 -5.12 -6.33 1.27
CA HIS A 591 -4.53 -7.19 2.30
C HIS A 591 -5.57 -8.18 2.84
N ASN A 592 -5.20 -9.46 2.99
CA ASN A 592 -6.10 -10.57 3.34
C ASN A 592 -7.39 -10.69 2.51
N LEU A 593 -7.44 -10.08 1.32
CA LEU A 593 -8.63 -9.99 0.47
C LEU A 593 -9.79 -9.17 1.08
N PHE A 594 -9.49 -8.26 2.01
CA PHE A 594 -10.41 -7.17 2.33
C PHE A 594 -10.42 -6.16 1.18
N GLY A 595 -11.62 -5.92 0.64
CA GLY A 595 -11.86 -4.91 -0.39
C GLY A 595 -12.13 -3.53 0.20
N GLY A 596 -12.39 -2.53 -0.64
CA GLY A 596 -12.79 -1.21 -0.18
C GLY A 596 -14.09 -1.20 0.65
N PRO A 597 -14.31 -0.16 1.47
CA PRO A 597 -15.57 0.05 2.18
C PRO A 597 -16.74 0.32 1.21
N SER A 598 -17.98 0.21 1.70
CA SER A 598 -19.16 0.78 1.02
C SER A 598 -19.03 2.30 0.93
N VAL A 599 -19.63 2.95 -0.07
CA VAL A 599 -19.59 4.42 -0.24
C VAL A 599 -21.00 5.00 -0.34
N VAL A 600 -21.31 6.00 0.49
CA VAL A 600 -22.53 6.81 0.38
C VAL A 600 -22.21 8.29 0.17
N ARG A 601 -23.06 8.95 -0.61
CA ARG A 601 -22.95 10.37 -0.96
C ARG A 601 -24.15 11.14 -0.43
N VAL A 602 -23.89 12.04 0.50
CA VAL A 602 -24.91 12.74 1.29
C VAL A 602 -24.89 14.23 0.95
N LEU A 603 -26.02 14.78 0.53
CA LEU A 603 -26.22 16.23 0.41
C LEU A 603 -27.09 16.75 1.56
N GLN A 604 -26.94 18.03 1.89
CA GLN A 604 -27.95 18.76 2.66
C GLN A 604 -29.28 18.78 1.90
N SER A 605 -30.38 18.74 2.65
CA SER A 605 -31.73 18.82 2.09
C SER A 605 -32.71 19.36 3.11
N ASP A 606 -33.70 20.13 2.68
CA ASP A 606 -34.77 20.67 3.54
C ASP A 606 -35.80 19.60 3.99
N SER A 607 -35.36 18.34 4.04
CA SER A 607 -36.14 17.20 4.50
C SER A 607 -36.27 17.18 6.03
N PRO A 608 -37.22 16.43 6.60
CA PRO A 608 -37.32 16.24 8.07
C PRO A 608 -36.11 15.57 8.74
N HIS A 609 -35.08 15.21 7.96
CA HIS A 609 -33.83 14.63 8.44
C HIS A 609 -32.60 15.50 8.11
N SER A 610 -32.79 16.70 7.53
CA SER A 610 -31.75 17.66 7.12
C SER A 610 -30.77 17.19 6.03
N PHE A 611 -30.84 15.93 5.59
CA PHE A 611 -30.02 15.36 4.52
C PHE A 611 -30.82 14.53 3.51
N ALA A 612 -30.18 14.22 2.38
CA ALA A 612 -30.60 13.23 1.40
C ALA A 612 -29.40 12.39 0.92
N VAL A 613 -29.55 11.06 0.92
CA VAL A 613 -28.56 10.16 0.29
C VAL A 613 -28.82 10.16 -1.21
N THR A 614 -27.91 10.75 -1.98
CA THR A 614 -28.02 10.89 -3.45
C THR A 614 -27.46 9.71 -4.22
N ARG A 615 -26.51 8.99 -3.63
CA ARG A 615 -25.91 7.78 -4.21
C ARG A 615 -25.45 6.85 -3.09
N SER A 616 -25.61 5.55 -3.33
CA SER A 616 -25.04 4.46 -2.55
C SER A 616 -24.35 3.49 -3.49
N VAL A 617 -23.13 3.08 -3.16
CA VAL A 617 -22.37 2.05 -3.87
C VAL A 617 -21.91 1.05 -2.80
N PRO A 618 -22.29 -0.24 -2.87
CA PRO A 618 -21.77 -1.24 -1.95
C PRO A 618 -20.26 -1.42 -2.18
N GLY A 619 -19.53 -1.82 -1.14
CA GLY A 619 -18.14 -2.23 -1.28
C GLY A 619 -18.02 -3.47 -2.18
N PRO A 620 -16.86 -3.70 -2.81
CA PRO A 620 -16.60 -4.92 -3.59
C PRO A 620 -16.92 -6.18 -2.77
N SER A 621 -17.70 -7.08 -3.38
CA SER A 621 -18.04 -8.38 -2.81
C SER A 621 -16.83 -9.31 -2.74
N CYS A 622 -16.95 -10.42 -2.02
CA CYS A 622 -16.00 -11.52 -2.07
C CYS A 622 -15.71 -11.95 -3.52
N ALA A 623 -16.72 -12.00 -4.38
CA ALA A 623 -16.56 -12.25 -5.81
C ALA A 623 -15.71 -11.16 -6.51
N ASP A 624 -15.94 -9.87 -6.24
CA ASP A 624 -15.19 -8.79 -6.87
C ASP A 624 -13.71 -8.78 -6.45
N VAL A 625 -13.40 -9.01 -5.17
CA VAL A 625 -12.01 -9.11 -4.70
C VAL A 625 -11.32 -10.37 -5.25
N LEU A 626 -12.06 -11.48 -5.41
CA LEU A 626 -11.56 -12.66 -6.10
C LEU A 626 -11.27 -12.41 -7.59
N ARG A 627 -12.11 -11.63 -8.30
CA ARG A 627 -11.84 -11.19 -9.68
C ARG A 627 -10.64 -10.25 -9.77
N ALA A 628 -10.44 -9.36 -8.79
CA ALA A 628 -9.23 -8.53 -8.70
C ALA A 628 -7.96 -9.37 -8.53
N MET A 629 -8.05 -10.50 -7.79
CA MET A 629 -7.02 -11.54 -7.71
C MET A 629 -7.10 -12.59 -8.84
N GLN A 630 -7.77 -12.24 -9.94
CA GLN A 630 -7.82 -12.97 -11.21
C GLN A 630 -8.35 -14.42 -11.08
N HIS A 631 -9.34 -14.62 -10.21
CA HIS A 631 -10.20 -15.82 -10.17
C HIS A 631 -11.54 -15.57 -10.89
N GLU A 632 -12.24 -16.66 -11.19
CA GLU A 632 -13.61 -16.69 -11.71
C GLU A 632 -14.56 -17.17 -10.59
N PRO A 633 -15.21 -16.27 -9.83
CA PRO A 633 -16.11 -16.64 -8.72
C PRO A 633 -17.24 -17.58 -9.13
N GLU A 634 -17.74 -17.43 -10.34
CA GLU A 634 -18.83 -18.23 -10.92
C GLU A 634 -18.41 -19.70 -11.04
N LEU A 635 -17.19 -19.96 -11.56
CA LEU A 635 -16.61 -21.30 -11.66
C LEU A 635 -16.24 -21.87 -10.27
N MET A 636 -15.82 -21.02 -9.34
CA MET A 636 -15.58 -21.42 -7.95
C MET A 636 -16.88 -21.84 -7.26
N PHE A 637 -17.97 -21.12 -7.47
CA PHE A 637 -19.30 -21.45 -6.95
C PHE A 637 -19.83 -22.77 -7.54
N GLU A 638 -19.75 -22.97 -8.86
CA GLU A 638 -20.11 -24.26 -9.50
C GLU A 638 -19.30 -25.44 -8.91
N THR A 639 -18.00 -25.22 -8.67
CA THR A 639 -17.11 -26.24 -8.09
C THR A 639 -17.48 -26.58 -6.64
N LEU A 640 -17.83 -25.58 -5.83
CA LEU A 640 -18.27 -25.79 -4.45
C LEU A 640 -19.65 -26.44 -4.38
N LYS A 641 -20.57 -26.06 -5.28
CA LYS A 641 -21.90 -26.67 -5.39
C LYS A 641 -21.80 -28.16 -5.73
N HIS A 642 -21.05 -28.53 -6.76
CA HIS A 642 -20.82 -29.94 -7.12
C HIS A 642 -20.15 -30.73 -5.99
N ARG A 643 -19.33 -30.08 -5.15
CA ARG A 643 -18.75 -30.73 -3.98
C ARG A 643 -19.73 -30.90 -2.82
N ALA A 644 -20.70 -30.01 -2.67
CA ALA A 644 -21.81 -30.18 -1.72
C ALA A 644 -22.76 -31.32 -2.17
N GLU A 645 -23.04 -31.43 -3.48
CA GLU A 645 -23.77 -32.55 -4.08
C GLU A 645 -23.07 -33.90 -3.74
N GLU A 646 -21.77 -34.03 -4.05
CA GLU A 646 -20.96 -35.23 -3.75
C GLU A 646 -20.93 -35.64 -2.27
N CYS A 647 -21.04 -34.70 -1.33
CA CYS A 647 -20.97 -34.99 0.10
C CYS A 647 -22.32 -35.42 0.68
N ILE A 648 -23.42 -34.80 0.25
CA ILE A 648 -24.76 -35.16 0.73
C ILE A 648 -25.20 -36.54 0.20
N GLU A 649 -24.76 -36.93 -1.01
CA GLU A 649 -24.95 -38.30 -1.54
C GLU A 649 -24.18 -39.40 -0.77
N GLN A 650 -23.32 -39.04 0.20
CA GLN A 650 -22.53 -39.99 1.00
C GLN A 650 -23.00 -40.14 2.46
N GLU A 651 -23.92 -39.29 2.92
CA GLU A 651 -24.44 -39.29 4.30
C GLU A 651 -25.95 -39.59 4.32
N GLU A 652 -26.35 -40.83 3.97
CA GLU A 652 -27.76 -41.26 3.95
C GLU A 652 -28.46 -41.25 5.33
N ASP A 653 -27.75 -41.02 6.46
CA ASP A 653 -28.24 -41.41 7.80
C ASP A 653 -27.92 -40.43 8.98
N ASP A 654 -27.92 -39.10 8.76
CA ASP A 654 -28.40 -38.16 9.82
C ASP A 654 -28.96 -36.83 9.24
N LYS A 655 -29.42 -35.94 10.13
CA LYS A 655 -30.38 -34.87 9.84
C LYS A 655 -29.76 -33.61 9.21
N GLY A 656 -30.12 -33.38 7.95
CA GLY A 656 -30.95 -32.21 7.64
C GLY A 656 -30.24 -30.86 7.43
N LEU A 657 -29.10 -30.84 6.75
CA LEU A 657 -28.72 -29.67 5.95
C LEU A 657 -29.39 -29.79 4.58
N ASP A 658 -30.38 -28.93 4.31
CA ASP A 658 -30.99 -28.85 2.98
C ASP A 658 -29.96 -28.35 1.96
N PHE A 659 -29.72 -29.14 0.92
CA PHE A 659 -28.82 -28.80 -0.18
C PHE A 659 -29.14 -27.45 -0.84
N ALA A 660 -30.43 -27.06 -0.90
CA ALA A 660 -30.82 -25.74 -1.37
C ALA A 660 -30.28 -24.65 -0.43
N SER A 661 -30.55 -24.76 0.89
CA SER A 661 -30.06 -23.79 1.88
C SER A 661 -28.53 -23.66 1.91
N LEU A 662 -27.79 -24.76 1.72
CA LEU A 662 -26.33 -24.75 1.62
C LEU A 662 -25.84 -24.08 0.33
N THR A 663 -26.50 -24.35 -0.80
CA THR A 663 -26.20 -23.72 -2.10
C THR A 663 -26.46 -22.21 -2.05
N ASP A 664 -27.59 -21.78 -1.47
CA ASP A 664 -27.97 -20.38 -1.34
C ASP A 664 -27.03 -19.64 -0.37
N SER A 665 -26.63 -20.28 0.73
CA SER A 665 -25.64 -19.74 1.68
C SER A 665 -24.26 -19.55 1.03
N LEU A 666 -23.83 -20.49 0.19
CA LEU A 666 -22.61 -20.36 -0.61
C LEU A 666 -22.73 -19.20 -1.61
N ALA A 667 -23.85 -19.08 -2.32
CA ALA A 667 -24.08 -17.98 -3.27
C ALA A 667 -24.06 -16.61 -2.57
N GLN A 668 -24.76 -16.50 -1.43
CA GLN A 668 -24.76 -15.29 -0.60
C GLN A 668 -23.34 -14.95 -0.13
N SER A 669 -22.53 -15.94 0.25
CA SER A 669 -21.13 -15.74 0.68
C SER A 669 -20.22 -15.16 -0.41
N PHE A 670 -20.50 -15.42 -1.70
CA PHE A 670 -19.80 -14.77 -2.82
C PHE A 670 -20.28 -13.33 -3.06
N HIS A 671 -21.55 -13.03 -2.80
CA HIS A 671 -22.14 -11.69 -3.00
C HIS A 671 -21.95 -10.72 -1.82
N ASN A 672 -21.77 -11.22 -0.60
CA ASN A 672 -21.44 -10.43 0.57
C ASN A 672 -20.08 -9.74 0.43
N MET A 673 -19.87 -8.65 1.17
CA MET A 673 -18.53 -8.08 1.38
C MET A 673 -17.67 -9.02 2.25
N PRO A 674 -16.32 -8.97 2.14
CA PRO A 674 -15.41 -9.83 2.93
C PRO A 674 -15.32 -9.45 4.43
N TYR A 675 -15.98 -8.37 4.84
CA TYR A 675 -16.00 -7.84 6.21
C TYR A 675 -16.98 -8.59 7.12
N LEU A 676 -16.89 -8.39 8.44
CA LEU A 676 -17.78 -9.05 9.37
C LEU A 676 -19.22 -8.55 9.24
N VAL A 677 -20.16 -9.49 9.37
CA VAL A 677 -21.60 -9.25 9.34
C VAL A 677 -22.14 -9.40 10.75
N ALA A 678 -22.90 -8.41 11.23
CA ALA A 678 -23.47 -8.43 12.59
C ALA A 678 -24.44 -9.62 12.75
N PRO A 679 -24.45 -10.33 13.90
CA PRO A 679 -25.21 -11.57 14.07
C PRO A 679 -26.72 -11.38 13.88
N SER A 680 -27.24 -10.16 14.13
CA SER A 680 -28.64 -9.77 13.89
C SER A 680 -29.06 -9.72 12.42
N SER A 681 -28.14 -9.95 11.47
CA SER A 681 -28.41 -10.07 10.02
C SER A 681 -27.99 -11.42 9.43
N CYS A 682 -27.67 -12.40 10.27
CA CYS A 682 -27.28 -13.75 9.85
C CYS A 682 -28.53 -14.67 9.77
N CYS A 683 -28.95 -15.05 8.56
CA CYS A 683 -30.16 -15.85 8.31
C CYS A 683 -30.11 -17.31 8.82
N PHE A 684 -29.11 -17.70 9.61
CA PHE A 684 -28.91 -19.07 10.10
C PHE A 684 -29.74 -19.44 11.33
N THR A 685 -30.52 -18.49 11.89
CA THR A 685 -31.46 -18.73 12.99
C THR A 685 -32.86 -18.23 12.61
N GLU A 686 -33.87 -19.08 12.79
CA GLU A 686 -35.30 -18.82 12.58
C GLU A 686 -35.77 -18.58 11.12
N ALA A 687 -35.62 -19.60 10.26
CA ALA A 687 -36.25 -19.65 8.92
C ALA A 687 -36.98 -20.98 8.60
N THR A 688 -37.45 -21.71 9.61
CA THR A 688 -38.45 -22.79 9.35
C THR A 688 -39.85 -22.19 9.27
N ALA A 689 -40.58 -22.55 8.20
CA ALA A 689 -41.95 -22.14 7.88
C ALA A 689 -42.18 -20.64 7.53
N ASN A 690 -41.96 -20.29 6.26
CA ASN A 690 -43.12 -20.08 5.36
C ASN A 690 -42.75 -20.11 3.86
N ASN A 691 -43.69 -20.61 3.05
CA ASN A 691 -43.58 -20.57 1.58
C ASN A 691 -43.83 -19.17 1.04
N GLY A 692 -42.94 -18.65 0.20
CA GLY A 692 -43.06 -17.35 -0.44
C GLY A 692 -42.10 -17.19 -1.61
N GLY A 693 -42.36 -17.89 -2.72
CA GLY A 693 -41.48 -17.89 -3.89
C GLY A 693 -41.46 -16.53 -4.61
N TYR A 694 -40.26 -16.05 -4.94
CA TYR A 694 -40.06 -14.87 -5.77
C TYR A 694 -39.58 -15.25 -7.17
N TYR A 695 -40.17 -14.62 -8.18
CA TYR A 695 -39.96 -14.94 -9.59
C TYR A 695 -38.70 -14.28 -10.14
N TYR A 696 -37.94 -15.01 -10.95
CA TYR A 696 -37.01 -14.41 -11.90
C TYR A 696 -37.76 -13.51 -12.89
N TYR A 697 -37.21 -12.32 -13.12
CA TYR A 697 -37.51 -11.51 -14.29
C TYR A 697 -36.20 -11.02 -14.89
N ASN A 698 -35.90 -11.47 -16.11
CA ASN A 698 -34.86 -10.88 -16.95
C ASN A 698 -35.49 -9.73 -17.75
N GLU A 699 -34.75 -8.64 -17.91
CA GLU A 699 -34.87 -7.78 -19.10
C GLU A 699 -33.48 -7.64 -19.72
N ASP A 700 -33.38 -7.90 -21.02
CA ASP A 700 -32.11 -7.99 -21.76
C ASP A 700 -31.69 -6.66 -22.40
N ASN A 701 -30.40 -6.59 -22.76
CA ASN A 701 -29.80 -5.69 -23.75
C ASN A 701 -29.79 -4.17 -23.47
N ALA A 702 -28.59 -3.62 -23.22
CA ALA A 702 -27.74 -3.15 -24.33
C ALA A 702 -26.38 -2.62 -23.83
N ALA A 703 -25.28 -3.21 -24.30
CA ALA A 703 -23.95 -2.62 -24.20
C ALA A 703 -23.05 -3.14 -25.32
N ASP A 704 -22.58 -2.22 -26.16
CA ASP A 704 -21.52 -2.44 -27.14
C ASP A 704 -20.18 -1.92 -26.57
N CYS A 705 -19.09 -2.17 -27.30
CA CYS A 705 -17.79 -1.45 -27.22
C CYS A 705 -16.71 -1.89 -26.19
N ALA A 706 -15.67 -2.52 -26.75
CA ALA A 706 -14.23 -2.31 -26.52
C ALA A 706 -13.63 -2.31 -25.10
N THR A 707 -12.84 -3.36 -24.82
CA THR A 707 -11.73 -3.33 -23.85
C THR A 707 -10.50 -2.60 -24.43
N VAL A 708 -9.81 -1.81 -23.60
CA VAL A 708 -8.43 -1.36 -23.84
C VAL A 708 -7.52 -2.02 -22.81
N GLU A 709 -6.31 -2.39 -23.23
CA GLU A 709 -5.31 -3.11 -22.43
C GLU A 709 -4.28 -2.15 -21.83
N ASP A 710 -3.60 -2.56 -20.75
CA ASP A 710 -2.31 -1.99 -20.36
C ASP A 710 -1.44 -3.02 -19.60
N GLU A 711 -0.11 -2.95 -19.75
CA GLU A 711 0.86 -3.92 -19.18
C GLU A 711 1.67 -3.34 -18.00
N ILE A 712 2.18 -4.20 -17.11
CA ILE A 712 3.27 -3.85 -16.17
C ILE A 712 4.38 -4.92 -16.18
N CYS A 713 5.63 -4.47 -16.09
CA CYS A 713 6.85 -5.26 -16.34
C CYS A 713 7.44 -5.98 -15.11
N VAL A 714 8.45 -6.84 -15.37
CA VAL A 714 9.34 -7.46 -14.37
C VAL A 714 10.80 -7.07 -14.64
N PHE A 715 11.57 -6.82 -13.59
CA PHE A 715 12.98 -6.43 -13.69
C PHE A 715 13.94 -7.60 -13.96
N VAL A 716 14.99 -7.31 -14.74
CA VAL A 716 16.13 -8.19 -15.03
C VAL A 716 17.43 -7.44 -14.69
N LEU A 717 18.43 -8.14 -14.16
CA LEU A 717 19.76 -7.58 -13.90
C LEU A 717 20.47 -7.16 -15.19
N LYS A 718 20.95 -5.91 -15.24
CA LYS A 718 21.68 -5.36 -16.38
C LYS A 718 22.61 -4.23 -15.91
N ASP A 719 23.93 -4.41 -16.05
CA ASP A 719 24.71 -3.68 -17.08
C ASP A 719 26.21 -4.01 -17.06
N ALA A 720 26.77 -4.35 -18.23
CA ALA A 720 28.16 -4.09 -18.64
C ALA A 720 28.41 -4.61 -20.08
N VAL A 721 29.35 -3.96 -20.79
CA VAL A 721 29.90 -4.29 -22.13
C VAL A 721 29.01 -3.95 -23.33
N GLU A 722 29.12 -2.69 -23.76
CA GLU A 722 28.92 -2.35 -25.17
C GLU A 722 30.06 -2.92 -26.03
N SER A 723 29.81 -4.01 -26.76
CA SER A 723 30.29 -4.27 -28.12
C SER A 723 30.00 -5.72 -28.55
N ARG A 724 29.96 -5.98 -29.87
CA ARG A 724 29.83 -7.31 -30.49
C ARG A 724 28.47 -8.03 -30.35
N GLY A 725 27.39 -7.35 -30.71
CA GLY A 725 26.33 -7.96 -31.55
C GLY A 725 25.51 -9.15 -31.00
N LEU A 726 25.42 -9.34 -29.69
CA LEU A 726 24.74 -10.50 -29.06
C LEU A 726 23.32 -10.19 -28.53
N VAL A 727 22.63 -9.24 -29.15
CA VAL A 727 21.32 -8.71 -28.70
C VAL A 727 20.20 -9.77 -28.59
N PRO A 728 20.02 -10.74 -29.53
CA PRO A 728 18.90 -11.69 -29.43
C PRO A 728 19.01 -12.66 -28.26
N ALA A 729 20.23 -13.02 -27.85
CA ALA A 729 20.48 -14.12 -26.91
C ALA A 729 20.09 -13.79 -25.45
N ILE A 730 20.16 -12.52 -25.07
CA ILE A 730 20.00 -12.09 -23.68
C ILE A 730 18.52 -11.98 -23.29
N SER A 731 17.63 -11.58 -24.22
CA SER A 731 16.19 -11.53 -23.95
C SER A 731 15.55 -12.92 -23.76
N ILE A 732 16.20 -13.97 -24.25
CA ILE A 732 15.77 -15.38 -24.07
C ILE A 732 16.04 -15.88 -22.64
N ALA A 733 17.04 -15.31 -21.97
CA ALA A 733 17.53 -15.76 -20.66
C ALA A 733 16.50 -15.63 -19.52
N ALA A 734 15.60 -14.64 -19.61
CA ALA A 734 14.71 -14.26 -18.51
C ALA A 734 13.37 -15.02 -18.46
N CYS A 735 13.03 -15.82 -19.48
CA CYS A 735 11.70 -16.43 -19.64
C CYS A 735 11.77 -17.87 -20.15
N VAL A 736 12.35 -18.77 -19.34
CA VAL A 736 12.27 -20.22 -19.59
C VAL A 736 11.31 -20.86 -18.60
N ILE A 737 10.03 -20.98 -19.00
CA ILE A 737 9.01 -21.66 -18.21
C ILE A 737 9.01 -23.15 -18.57
N VAL A 738 9.29 -23.99 -17.57
CA VAL A 738 9.01 -25.44 -17.60
C VAL A 738 7.64 -25.68 -16.98
N LEU A 739 6.73 -26.28 -17.75
CA LEU A 739 5.38 -26.62 -17.32
C LEU A 739 5.28 -28.13 -17.07
N THR A 740 5.28 -28.53 -15.80
CA THR A 740 4.94 -29.89 -15.37
C THR A 740 3.48 -29.93 -14.92
N ILE A 741 2.70 -30.90 -15.41
CA ILE A 741 1.24 -30.84 -15.42
C ILE A 741 0.61 -31.06 -14.05
N LYS A 742 -0.31 -30.17 -13.67
CA LYS A 742 -1.49 -30.57 -12.90
C LYS A 742 -2.72 -29.69 -13.16
N MET A 743 -3.46 -29.99 -14.25
CA MET A 743 -4.94 -30.02 -14.23
C MET A 743 -5.53 -30.67 -15.51
N LYS A 744 -6.39 -31.67 -15.29
CA LYS A 744 -7.63 -31.91 -16.04
C LYS A 744 -8.77 -31.35 -15.14
N LEU A 745 -9.99 -31.06 -15.57
CA LEU A 745 -10.76 -31.41 -16.77
C LEU A 745 -11.80 -30.28 -17.06
N LYS A 746 -12.71 -30.44 -18.04
CA LYS A 746 -13.79 -29.50 -18.43
C LYS A 746 -13.38 -28.10 -18.97
N LEU A 747 -12.60 -28.02 -20.05
CA LEU A 747 -12.60 -26.82 -20.94
C LEU A 747 -12.69 -27.15 -22.45
N GLY A 748 -13.37 -28.24 -22.81
CA GLY A 748 -13.44 -28.74 -24.19
C GLY A 748 -14.46 -28.07 -25.11
N LYS A 749 -15.23 -27.06 -24.64
CA LYS A 749 -16.30 -26.42 -25.44
C LYS A 749 -16.30 -24.88 -25.46
N HIS A 750 -15.62 -24.20 -24.54
CA HIS A 750 -15.54 -22.73 -24.56
C HIS A 750 -14.36 -22.18 -25.37
N LEU A 751 -13.25 -22.92 -25.50
CA LEU A 751 -12.08 -22.48 -26.28
C LEU A 751 -12.40 -22.12 -27.73
N GLN A 752 -13.33 -22.83 -28.38
CA GLN A 752 -13.73 -22.53 -29.76
C GLN A 752 -14.41 -21.15 -29.91
N LYS A 753 -15.04 -20.64 -28.84
CA LYS A 753 -15.70 -19.32 -28.84
C LYS A 753 -14.77 -18.19 -28.39
N TYR A 754 -13.72 -18.50 -27.63
CA TYR A 754 -12.75 -17.53 -27.13
C TYR A 754 -11.71 -17.13 -28.20
N PHE A 755 -11.40 -18.01 -29.15
CA PHE A 755 -10.47 -17.70 -30.26
C PHE A 755 -11.05 -16.78 -31.34
N GLU A 756 -12.35 -16.45 -31.31
CA GLU A 756 -12.97 -15.49 -32.24
C GLU A 756 -12.86 -14.03 -31.77
N LEU A 757 -12.50 -13.79 -30.50
CA LEU A 757 -12.40 -12.47 -29.87
C LEU A 757 -10.95 -12.22 -29.42
N GLY A 758 -10.04 -12.06 -30.38
CA GLY A 758 -8.60 -12.04 -30.13
C GLY A 758 -8.05 -10.71 -29.62
N SER A 759 -7.20 -10.78 -28.58
CA SER A 759 -6.16 -9.78 -28.28
C SER A 759 -4.98 -10.39 -27.50
N LEU A 760 -3.90 -9.60 -27.35
CA LEU A 760 -2.60 -9.87 -26.71
C LEU A 760 -1.74 -11.05 -27.24
N ARG A 761 -0.47 -10.75 -27.58
CA ARG A 761 0.49 -11.67 -28.22
C ARG A 761 1.79 -11.86 -27.43
N GLY A 762 1.95 -13.06 -26.82
CA GLY A 762 3.23 -13.77 -26.85
C GLY A 762 4.13 -13.80 -25.61
N ARG A 763 4.55 -15.01 -25.20
CA ARG A 763 5.69 -15.34 -24.27
C ARG A 763 6.50 -16.55 -24.81
N ILE A 764 7.52 -17.09 -24.13
CA ILE A 764 8.36 -18.20 -24.64
C ILE A 764 8.00 -19.54 -23.95
N PHE A 765 7.95 -20.65 -24.70
CA PHE A 765 7.59 -21.99 -24.20
C PHE A 765 8.74 -23.01 -24.34
N SER A 766 9.01 -23.81 -23.31
CA SER A 766 10.08 -24.83 -23.33
C SER A 766 9.57 -26.26 -23.20
N LEU A 767 10.07 -27.18 -24.05
CA LEU A 767 9.70 -28.59 -24.10
C LEU A 767 10.62 -29.40 -23.18
N GLN A 768 10.06 -30.08 -22.17
CA GLN A 768 10.83 -30.92 -21.24
C GLN A 768 10.23 -32.33 -21.11
N PRO A 769 11.08 -33.39 -21.08
CA PRO A 769 10.72 -34.68 -20.49
C PRO A 769 10.34 -34.49 -19.00
N SER A 770 9.05 -34.62 -18.68
CA SER A 770 8.49 -34.27 -17.38
C SER A 770 8.78 -35.32 -16.31
N PHE A 771 9.26 -34.89 -15.13
CA PHE A 771 9.44 -35.78 -13.97
C PHE A 771 9.56 -34.97 -12.67
N GLY A 772 9.09 -35.52 -11.54
CA GLY A 772 9.23 -34.83 -10.25
C GLY A 772 8.65 -35.56 -9.04
N THR A 773 9.16 -35.21 -7.85
CA THR A 773 8.52 -35.51 -6.55
C THR A 773 9.05 -34.58 -5.45
N ARG A 774 8.28 -34.50 -4.35
CA ARG A 774 8.69 -34.15 -2.97
C ARG A 774 9.27 -32.76 -2.65
N THR A 775 10.00 -32.04 -3.52
CA THR A 775 10.26 -30.59 -3.29
C THR A 775 9.01 -29.73 -3.50
N MET A 776 7.93 -30.31 -4.07
CA MET A 776 6.67 -29.61 -4.36
C MET A 776 5.97 -29.03 -3.14
N VAL A 777 6.10 -29.61 -1.93
CA VAL A 777 5.35 -29.13 -0.75
C VAL A 777 5.76 -27.70 -0.36
N MET A 778 7.03 -27.33 -0.51
CA MET A 778 7.49 -25.94 -0.27
C MET A 778 7.44 -25.05 -1.51
N PHE A 779 7.34 -25.60 -2.73
CA PHE A 779 7.33 -24.80 -3.97
C PHE A 779 5.98 -24.66 -4.68
N LEU A 780 4.95 -25.40 -4.26
CA LEU A 780 3.56 -25.14 -4.69
C LEU A 780 3.00 -23.81 -4.16
N ARG A 781 3.44 -23.33 -2.99
CA ARG A 781 2.99 -22.03 -2.43
C ARG A 781 3.47 -20.85 -3.31
N PRO A 782 4.78 -20.66 -3.57
CA PRO A 782 5.26 -19.56 -4.42
C PRO A 782 4.74 -19.61 -5.86
N VAL A 783 4.59 -20.80 -6.46
CA VAL A 783 4.09 -20.91 -7.85
C VAL A 783 2.57 -20.70 -7.93
N LYS A 784 1.77 -21.11 -6.93
CA LYS A 784 0.37 -20.67 -6.83
C LYS A 784 0.26 -19.15 -6.68
N ILE A 785 1.16 -18.52 -5.94
CA ILE A 785 1.18 -17.05 -5.77
C ILE A 785 1.55 -16.37 -7.10
N LEU A 786 2.59 -16.85 -7.81
CA LEU A 786 3.03 -16.25 -9.07
C LEU A 786 2.08 -16.50 -10.27
N LEU A 787 1.30 -17.58 -10.25
CA LEU A 787 0.23 -17.79 -11.24
C LEU A 787 -1.04 -16.98 -10.90
N ARG A 788 -1.29 -16.72 -9.61
CA ARG A 788 -2.33 -15.79 -9.13
C ARG A 788 -1.99 -14.31 -9.33
N SER A 789 -0.73 -13.96 -9.60
CA SER A 789 -0.31 -12.59 -9.95
C SER A 789 -0.25 -12.34 -11.46
N TYR A 790 -0.70 -13.29 -12.30
CA TYR A 790 -0.76 -13.18 -13.77
C TYR A 790 -2.02 -13.83 -14.39
N GLY A 791 -3.04 -14.14 -13.59
CA GLY A 791 -4.39 -14.44 -14.07
C GLY A 791 -4.58 -15.73 -14.85
N LEU A 792 -3.73 -16.74 -14.63
CA LEU A 792 -3.91 -18.07 -15.22
C LEU A 792 -4.54 -19.03 -14.22
N SER A 793 -5.86 -18.95 -14.04
CA SER A 793 -6.67 -20.00 -13.41
C SER A 793 -7.14 -21.09 -14.41
N GLY A 794 -6.42 -21.21 -15.54
CA GLY A 794 -6.68 -22.20 -16.59
C GLY A 794 -5.90 -23.50 -16.39
N SER A 795 -6.57 -24.63 -16.64
CA SER A 795 -5.94 -25.96 -16.65
C SER A 795 -4.78 -26.03 -17.64
N LEU A 796 -3.58 -26.44 -17.21
CA LEU A 796 -2.56 -26.92 -18.16
C LEU A 796 -2.96 -28.31 -18.67
N LEU A 797 -3.90 -28.32 -19.62
CA LEU A 797 -4.36 -29.54 -20.28
C LEU A 797 -3.57 -29.77 -21.57
N CYS A 798 -2.28 -30.04 -21.41
CA CYS A 798 -1.49 -30.63 -22.49
C CYS A 798 -2.01 -32.06 -22.70
N SER A 799 -2.94 -32.24 -23.65
CA SER A 799 -3.46 -33.56 -24.02
C SER A 799 -2.54 -34.27 -25.02
N LEU A 800 -1.28 -34.40 -24.64
CA LEU A 800 -0.46 -35.54 -25.04
C LEU A 800 -0.59 -36.55 -23.86
N PRO A 801 -0.72 -37.86 -24.10
CA PRO A 801 -1.80 -38.58 -23.43
C PRO A 801 -1.43 -39.13 -22.03
N ARG A 802 -2.15 -40.14 -21.53
CA ARG A 802 -2.00 -40.61 -20.13
C ARG A 802 -0.56 -41.04 -19.84
N VAL A 803 0.03 -40.45 -18.80
CA VAL A 803 1.35 -40.81 -18.24
C VAL A 803 1.30 -40.65 -16.71
N GLY A 804 1.14 -41.77 -16.00
CA GLY A 804 1.43 -41.95 -14.58
C GLY A 804 0.44 -41.33 -13.57
N THR A 805 0.41 -41.92 -12.37
CA THR A 805 -0.09 -41.24 -11.17
C THR A 805 1.03 -40.35 -10.60
N THR A 806 0.72 -39.19 -10.00
CA THR A 806 1.74 -38.17 -9.65
C THR A 806 2.64 -38.52 -8.43
N SER A 807 2.91 -39.80 -8.23
CA SER A 807 3.73 -40.40 -7.18
C SER A 807 4.67 -41.50 -7.69
N SER A 808 4.48 -41.99 -8.92
CA SER A 808 5.30 -43.01 -9.58
C SER A 808 5.23 -42.84 -11.09
N ALA A 809 6.33 -43.06 -11.81
CA ALA A 809 6.32 -43.18 -13.27
C ALA A 809 6.13 -44.63 -13.75
N LEU A 810 6.16 -45.59 -12.83
CA LEU A 810 5.69 -46.94 -13.06
C LEU A 810 4.18 -47.00 -12.75
N GLY A 811 3.41 -47.67 -13.61
CA GLY A 811 2.01 -48.01 -13.39
C GLY A 811 1.84 -49.06 -12.28
N GLU A 812 0.59 -49.47 -12.05
CA GLU A 812 0.24 -50.49 -11.04
C GLU A 812 0.80 -51.89 -11.38
N ASP A 813 1.25 -52.09 -12.62
CA ASP A 813 1.93 -53.29 -13.12
C ASP A 813 3.46 -53.25 -12.97
N GLY A 814 4.04 -52.12 -12.54
CA GLY A 814 5.48 -51.91 -12.46
C GLY A 814 6.17 -51.57 -13.79
N VAL A 815 5.42 -51.24 -14.84
CA VAL A 815 5.94 -50.81 -16.16
C VAL A 815 5.86 -49.29 -16.29
N LEU A 816 6.80 -48.69 -17.04
CA LEU A 816 6.76 -47.26 -17.38
C LEU A 816 5.47 -46.90 -18.13
N ASP A 817 4.56 -46.18 -17.47
CA ASP A 817 3.31 -45.69 -18.06
C ASP A 817 3.60 -44.45 -18.93
N ILE A 818 4.29 -44.64 -20.06
CA ILE A 818 4.58 -43.62 -21.06
C ILE A 818 3.70 -43.87 -22.29
N ASP A 819 2.95 -42.86 -22.71
CA ASP A 819 2.28 -42.90 -24.01
C ASP A 819 3.29 -42.82 -25.15
N THR A 820 3.48 -43.95 -25.82
CA THR A 820 4.43 -44.13 -26.94
C THR A 820 3.85 -43.74 -28.30
N THR A 821 2.59 -43.26 -28.36
CA THR A 821 1.93 -42.90 -29.63
C THR A 821 2.31 -41.50 -30.13
N ILE A 822 2.87 -40.65 -29.26
CA ILE A 822 3.21 -39.26 -29.57
C ILE A 822 4.72 -39.03 -29.55
N SER A 823 5.26 -38.56 -30.67
CA SER A 823 6.69 -38.29 -30.82
C SER A 823 7.11 -36.89 -30.33
N LEU A 824 8.40 -36.74 -30.05
CA LEU A 824 8.99 -35.43 -29.77
C LEU A 824 8.88 -34.46 -30.97
N GLU A 825 8.92 -34.97 -32.22
CA GLU A 825 8.62 -34.12 -33.39
C GLU A 825 7.17 -33.63 -33.34
N THR A 826 6.19 -34.50 -33.12
CA THR A 826 4.77 -34.13 -33.03
C THR A 826 4.53 -33.04 -31.98
N THR A 827 5.22 -33.15 -30.84
CA THR A 827 5.19 -32.16 -29.75
C THR A 827 5.84 -30.84 -30.18
N TRP A 828 7.00 -30.89 -30.86
CA TRP A 828 7.66 -29.70 -31.40
C TRP A 828 6.80 -28.99 -32.45
N ARG A 829 6.17 -29.73 -33.37
CA ARG A 829 5.22 -29.18 -34.36
C ARG A 829 4.06 -28.45 -33.71
N ALA A 830 3.50 -28.99 -32.62
CA ALA A 830 2.45 -28.30 -31.87
C ALA A 830 2.96 -26.97 -31.28
N MET A 831 4.19 -26.95 -30.74
CA MET A 831 4.83 -25.73 -30.24
C MET A 831 5.20 -24.73 -31.34
N GLU A 832 5.59 -25.18 -32.54
CA GLU A 832 5.79 -24.32 -33.71
C GLU A 832 4.48 -23.67 -34.17
N ASN A 833 3.37 -24.40 -34.11
CA ASN A 833 2.06 -23.86 -34.43
C ASN A 833 1.66 -22.75 -33.44
N LEU A 834 1.98 -22.86 -32.15
CA LEU A 834 1.79 -21.78 -31.18
C LEU A 834 2.58 -20.50 -31.53
N VAL A 835 3.75 -20.64 -32.17
CA VAL A 835 4.52 -19.48 -32.67
C VAL A 835 3.83 -18.85 -33.87
N SER A 836 3.34 -19.68 -34.81
CA SER A 836 2.62 -19.18 -35.99
C SER A 836 1.25 -18.55 -35.69
N LEU A 837 0.66 -18.91 -34.54
CA LEU A 837 -0.54 -18.29 -33.97
C LEU A 837 -0.22 -17.07 -33.09
N GLU A 838 1.07 -16.71 -32.96
CA GLU A 838 1.60 -15.55 -32.22
C GLU A 838 1.27 -15.53 -30.70
N LEU A 839 0.69 -16.62 -30.19
CA LEU A 839 0.49 -16.91 -28.76
C LEU A 839 1.83 -17.02 -28.02
N VAL A 840 2.91 -17.40 -28.72
CA VAL A 840 4.26 -17.54 -28.15
C VAL A 840 5.31 -16.91 -29.07
N ARG A 841 6.20 -16.06 -28.52
CA ARG A 841 7.23 -15.32 -29.30
C ARG A 841 8.45 -16.16 -29.68
N SER A 842 8.72 -17.25 -28.97
CA SER A 842 9.78 -18.21 -29.28
C SER A 842 9.52 -19.54 -28.55
N ILE A 843 10.28 -20.57 -28.88
CA ILE A 843 10.21 -21.89 -28.24
C ILE A 843 11.60 -22.46 -27.92
N GLY A 844 11.71 -23.37 -26.96
CA GLY A 844 12.97 -23.93 -26.47
C GLY A 844 12.85 -25.37 -25.97
N ILE A 845 13.97 -25.95 -25.53
CA ILE A 845 14.09 -27.34 -25.06
C ILE A 845 14.74 -27.39 -23.66
N SER A 846 14.53 -28.49 -22.93
CA SER A 846 15.08 -28.71 -21.59
C SER A 846 15.60 -30.14 -21.45
N ASN A 847 16.81 -30.28 -20.90
CA ASN A 847 17.59 -31.51 -20.70
C ASN A 847 17.99 -32.29 -21.97
N TYR A 848 17.78 -31.75 -23.17
CA TYR A 848 18.21 -32.39 -24.42
C TYR A 848 19.74 -32.47 -24.51
N ASP A 849 20.29 -33.65 -24.80
CA ASP A 849 21.71 -33.83 -25.14
C ASP A 849 21.98 -33.58 -26.64
N ILE A 850 23.21 -33.80 -27.12
CA ILE A 850 23.68 -33.39 -28.45
C ILE A 850 22.85 -34.04 -29.55
N PHE A 851 22.56 -35.34 -29.44
CA PHE A 851 21.77 -36.07 -30.44
C PHE A 851 20.31 -35.59 -30.49
N LEU A 852 19.63 -35.51 -29.34
CA LEU A 852 18.26 -34.98 -29.27
C LEU A 852 18.17 -33.52 -29.75
N THR A 853 19.17 -32.69 -29.44
CA THR A 853 19.25 -31.30 -29.92
C THR A 853 19.44 -31.24 -31.43
N ARG A 854 20.33 -32.06 -32.00
CA ARG A 854 20.54 -32.19 -33.45
C ARG A 854 19.27 -32.66 -34.17
N ASP A 855 18.59 -33.64 -33.61
CA ASP A 855 17.41 -34.25 -34.24
C ASP A 855 16.21 -33.30 -34.16
N CYS A 856 16.08 -32.56 -33.05
CA CYS A 856 15.15 -31.42 -32.93
C CYS A 856 15.43 -30.34 -33.99
N LEU A 857 16.70 -29.95 -34.16
CA LEU A 857 17.10 -29.00 -35.21
C LEU A 857 16.75 -29.51 -36.61
N ALA A 858 16.88 -30.82 -36.86
CA ALA A 858 16.65 -31.43 -38.17
C ALA A 858 15.17 -31.40 -38.61
N TYR A 859 14.22 -31.53 -37.68
CA TYR A 859 12.80 -31.30 -38.00
C TYR A 859 12.35 -29.84 -37.82
N SER A 860 12.99 -29.03 -36.98
CA SER A 860 12.51 -27.67 -36.67
C SER A 860 12.40 -26.74 -37.89
N LYS A 861 11.24 -26.08 -38.04
CA LYS A 861 11.02 -24.84 -38.80
C LYS A 861 11.34 -23.61 -37.95
N VAL A 862 10.93 -23.62 -36.68
CA VAL A 862 11.31 -22.62 -35.69
C VAL A 862 12.36 -23.24 -34.78
N LYS A 863 13.59 -22.76 -34.93
CA LYS A 863 14.76 -23.17 -34.16
C LYS A 863 14.54 -23.00 -32.64
N PRO A 864 14.96 -23.95 -31.78
CA PRO A 864 14.96 -23.76 -30.33
C PRO A 864 15.85 -22.56 -29.92
N ALA A 865 15.26 -21.61 -29.21
CA ALA A 865 15.93 -20.42 -28.69
C ALA A 865 16.88 -20.73 -27.52
N VAL A 866 16.54 -21.76 -26.73
CA VAL A 866 17.24 -22.14 -25.49
C VAL A 866 17.30 -23.65 -25.31
N ASN A 867 18.38 -24.15 -24.71
CA ASN A 867 18.47 -25.45 -24.07
C ASN A 867 18.77 -25.27 -22.57
N GLN A 868 17.82 -25.68 -21.72
CA GLN A 868 17.94 -25.60 -20.27
C GLN A 868 18.58 -26.88 -19.72
N ILE A 869 19.74 -26.78 -19.07
CA ILE A 869 20.50 -27.94 -18.59
C ILE A 869 21.12 -27.72 -17.21
N GLU A 870 21.35 -28.81 -16.48
CA GLU A 870 22.24 -28.82 -15.30
C GLU A 870 23.70 -28.69 -15.75
N THR A 871 24.40 -27.69 -15.22
CA THR A 871 25.87 -27.58 -15.26
C THR A 871 26.39 -26.85 -14.01
N HIS A 872 27.52 -27.30 -13.49
CA HIS A 872 28.25 -26.74 -12.34
C HIS A 872 29.72 -27.22 -12.42
N PRO A 873 30.66 -26.78 -11.55
CA PRO A 873 32.08 -27.13 -11.70
C PRO A 873 32.40 -28.64 -11.79
N TYR A 874 31.66 -29.49 -11.07
CA TYR A 874 31.82 -30.95 -11.13
C TYR A 874 31.12 -31.65 -12.33
N PHE A 875 30.37 -30.91 -13.16
CA PHE A 875 29.63 -31.43 -14.32
C PHE A 875 29.48 -30.32 -15.37
N GLN A 876 30.51 -30.11 -16.20
CA GLN A 876 30.61 -28.88 -17.01
C GLN A 876 29.96 -29.01 -18.40
N ARG A 877 29.74 -30.25 -18.89
CA ARG A 877 29.11 -30.59 -20.18
C ARG A 877 29.64 -29.79 -21.39
N GLU A 878 30.93 -29.48 -21.39
CA GLU A 878 31.61 -28.56 -22.33
C GLU A 878 31.27 -28.80 -23.81
N SER A 879 31.16 -30.07 -24.23
CA SER A 879 30.79 -30.44 -25.61
C SER A 879 29.37 -30.02 -26.00
N LEU A 880 28.39 -30.19 -25.09
CA LEU A 880 26.99 -29.80 -25.31
C LEU A 880 26.84 -28.27 -25.28
N VAL A 881 27.53 -27.60 -24.34
CA VAL A 881 27.54 -26.13 -24.27
C VAL A 881 28.05 -25.54 -25.59
N LYS A 882 29.18 -26.03 -26.10
CA LYS A 882 29.74 -25.60 -27.38
C LYS A 882 28.89 -25.99 -28.59
N PHE A 883 28.20 -27.14 -28.54
CA PHE A 883 27.26 -27.54 -29.59
C PHE A 883 26.09 -26.56 -29.68
N CYS A 884 25.44 -26.26 -28.55
CA CYS A 884 24.36 -25.28 -28.48
C CYS A 884 24.83 -23.88 -28.94
N GLN A 885 25.96 -23.40 -28.42
CA GLN A 885 26.54 -22.10 -28.82
C GLN A 885 26.90 -22.03 -30.31
N LYS A 886 27.47 -23.10 -30.90
CA LYS A 886 27.78 -23.16 -32.35
C LYS A 886 26.52 -23.10 -33.22
N HIS A 887 25.40 -23.58 -32.71
CA HIS A 887 24.10 -23.54 -33.37
C HIS A 887 23.22 -22.39 -32.85
N ASP A 888 23.81 -21.35 -32.21
CA ASP A 888 23.14 -20.21 -31.57
C ASP A 888 21.85 -20.55 -30.79
N ILE A 889 21.91 -21.64 -30.03
CA ILE A 889 20.93 -22.00 -28.99
C ILE A 889 21.50 -21.49 -27.66
N CYS A 890 20.75 -20.65 -26.94
CA CYS A 890 21.19 -20.13 -25.64
C CYS A 890 21.26 -21.27 -24.61
N VAL A 891 22.30 -21.29 -23.76
CA VAL A 891 22.44 -22.32 -22.72
C VAL A 891 22.09 -21.70 -21.37
N VAL A 892 21.00 -22.18 -20.77
CA VAL A 892 20.49 -21.70 -19.47
C VAL A 892 20.74 -22.75 -18.40
N THR A 893 21.46 -22.35 -17.36
CA THR A 893 21.87 -23.21 -16.23
C THR A 893 20.91 -22.95 -15.05
N ALA A 894 19.90 -23.81 -14.96
CA ALA A 894 18.74 -23.62 -14.06
C ALA A 894 18.44 -24.79 -13.13
N HIS A 895 19.05 -25.96 -13.35
CA HIS A 895 19.21 -26.94 -12.28
C HIS A 895 20.60 -26.78 -11.66
N THR A 896 20.61 -26.52 -10.34
CA THR A 896 21.79 -26.59 -9.45
C THR A 896 23.09 -25.96 -9.98
N PRO A 897 23.12 -24.66 -10.39
CA PRO A 897 24.37 -24.00 -10.79
C PRO A 897 25.44 -23.95 -9.67
N LEU A 898 25.00 -24.03 -8.40
CA LEU A 898 25.86 -24.15 -7.21
C LEU A 898 26.07 -25.61 -6.74
N GLY A 899 25.85 -26.61 -7.61
CA GLY A 899 26.18 -28.02 -7.33
C GLY A 899 25.52 -28.61 -6.08
N ALA A 900 24.24 -28.29 -5.85
CA ALA A 900 23.45 -28.64 -4.66
C ALA A 900 24.06 -28.12 -3.33
N ALA A 901 23.60 -26.94 -2.90
CA ALA A 901 23.86 -26.43 -1.54
C ALA A 901 22.99 -27.14 -0.48
N ALA A 902 23.33 -26.95 0.80
CA ALA A 902 22.88 -27.75 1.96
C ALA A 902 21.37 -28.08 2.10
N ALA A 903 20.46 -27.30 1.50
CA ALA A 903 19.03 -27.61 1.47
C ALA A 903 18.67 -28.90 0.69
N ASN A 904 19.59 -29.41 -0.13
CA ASN A 904 19.39 -30.62 -0.94
C ASN A 904 20.09 -31.87 -0.37
N THR A 905 20.79 -31.78 0.78
CA THR A 905 21.66 -32.87 1.25
C THR A 905 20.86 -34.14 1.62
N GLU A 906 19.73 -33.99 2.31
CA GLU A 906 18.77 -35.07 2.60
C GLU A 906 18.17 -35.70 1.32
N TRP A 907 18.14 -34.93 0.24
CA TRP A 907 17.38 -35.25 -0.97
C TRP A 907 18.20 -35.87 -2.10
N PHE A 908 19.53 -35.73 -2.08
CA PHE A 908 20.40 -36.25 -3.15
C PHE A 908 21.70 -36.89 -2.64
N GLY A 909 22.09 -36.69 -1.37
CA GLY A 909 23.30 -37.27 -0.78
C GLY A 909 24.60 -36.80 -1.46
N THR A 910 24.63 -35.57 -1.98
CA THR A 910 25.67 -35.05 -2.86
C THR A 910 26.74 -34.22 -2.13
N VAL A 911 27.99 -34.35 -2.58
CA VAL A 911 29.09 -33.46 -2.16
C VAL A 911 28.90 -32.10 -2.81
N SER A 912 28.66 -31.06 -2.01
CA SER A 912 28.48 -29.70 -2.54
C SER A 912 29.80 -29.14 -3.05
N CYS A 913 29.83 -28.59 -4.27
CA CYS A 913 31.04 -27.99 -4.82
C CYS A 913 31.48 -26.70 -4.09
N LEU A 914 30.65 -26.15 -3.21
CA LEU A 914 30.99 -25.01 -2.35
C LEU A 914 32.06 -25.36 -1.29
N GLU A 915 32.26 -26.65 -0.99
CA GLU A 915 33.20 -27.10 0.03
C GLU A 915 34.60 -27.44 -0.50
N ASP A 916 34.80 -27.44 -1.83
CA ASP A 916 36.06 -27.87 -2.47
C ASP A 916 37.23 -26.93 -2.13
N PRO A 917 38.39 -27.46 -1.67
CA PRO A 917 39.55 -26.64 -1.33
C PRO A 917 39.99 -25.70 -2.47
N ALA A 918 40.02 -26.18 -3.72
CA ALA A 918 40.48 -25.35 -4.85
C ALA A 918 39.54 -24.17 -5.15
N LEU A 919 38.25 -24.27 -4.77
CA LEU A 919 37.29 -23.18 -4.90
C LEU A 919 37.30 -22.24 -3.68
N LYS A 920 37.76 -22.71 -2.51
CA LYS A 920 38.04 -21.89 -1.32
C LYS A 920 39.33 -21.08 -1.48
N ASP A 921 40.40 -21.68 -1.99
CA ASP A 921 41.65 -20.99 -2.32
C ASP A 921 41.41 -19.82 -3.31
N LEU A 922 40.53 -20.03 -4.30
CA LEU A 922 40.09 -18.98 -5.23
C LEU A 922 39.20 -17.93 -4.54
N ALA A 923 38.30 -18.33 -3.64
CA ALA A 923 37.47 -17.41 -2.86
C ALA A 923 38.33 -16.45 -1.99
N GLU A 924 39.37 -16.97 -1.33
CA GLU A 924 40.33 -16.15 -0.59
C GLU A 924 41.17 -15.25 -1.51
N LYS A 925 41.70 -15.80 -2.62
CA LYS A 925 42.47 -15.06 -3.64
C LYS A 925 41.73 -13.81 -4.16
N TYR A 926 40.43 -13.93 -4.41
CA TYR A 926 39.59 -12.84 -4.92
C TYR A 926 38.84 -12.05 -3.83
N LYS A 927 38.90 -12.48 -2.56
CA LYS A 927 38.11 -11.92 -1.44
C LYS A 927 36.59 -11.92 -1.71
N LYS A 928 36.10 -13.05 -2.23
CA LYS A 928 34.70 -13.28 -2.63
C LYS A 928 34.16 -14.56 -2.01
N THR A 929 32.84 -14.76 -1.98
CA THR A 929 32.28 -16.04 -1.50
C THR A 929 32.44 -17.13 -2.57
N VAL A 930 32.54 -18.40 -2.15
CA VAL A 930 32.67 -19.53 -3.10
C VAL A 930 31.50 -19.57 -4.10
N ALA A 931 30.30 -19.18 -3.67
CA ALA A 931 29.13 -19.07 -4.55
C ALA A 931 29.33 -18.02 -5.65
N GLN A 932 29.92 -16.86 -5.34
CA GLN A 932 30.24 -15.83 -6.33
C GLN A 932 31.26 -16.33 -7.36
N ILE A 933 32.31 -17.05 -6.94
CA ILE A 933 33.30 -17.67 -7.83
C ILE A 933 32.60 -18.61 -8.84
N VAL A 934 31.72 -19.49 -8.36
CA VAL A 934 31.01 -20.47 -9.21
C VAL A 934 30.05 -19.80 -10.19
N LEU A 935 29.32 -18.75 -9.77
CA LEU A 935 28.43 -18.00 -10.66
C LEU A 935 29.23 -17.23 -11.73
N ARG A 936 30.33 -16.58 -11.35
CA ARG A 936 31.19 -15.86 -12.29
C ARG A 936 31.84 -16.78 -13.32
N TRP A 937 32.26 -17.98 -12.91
CA TRP A 937 32.73 -19.04 -13.82
C TRP A 937 31.67 -19.44 -14.85
N GLY A 938 30.40 -19.57 -14.45
CA GLY A 938 29.30 -19.88 -15.38
C GLY A 938 29.06 -18.77 -16.41
N ILE A 939 29.04 -17.51 -15.95
CA ILE A 939 28.90 -16.32 -16.82
C ILE A 939 30.05 -16.24 -17.83
N GLN A 940 31.31 -16.42 -17.39
CA GLN A 940 32.49 -16.41 -18.26
C GLN A 940 32.57 -17.57 -19.27
N ARG A 941 31.68 -18.57 -19.19
CA ARG A 941 31.52 -19.63 -20.21
C ARG A 941 30.47 -19.30 -21.27
N ASN A 942 29.93 -18.07 -21.30
CA ASN A 942 28.77 -17.66 -22.10
C ASN A 942 27.55 -18.58 -21.85
N THR A 943 27.26 -18.83 -20.57
CA THR A 943 26.02 -19.50 -20.13
C THR A 943 25.27 -18.60 -19.15
N VAL A 944 23.94 -18.68 -19.17
CA VAL A 944 23.09 -17.95 -18.22
C VAL A 944 23.06 -18.71 -16.90
N VAL A 945 23.31 -18.04 -15.78
CA VAL A 945 23.21 -18.63 -14.44
C VAL A 945 21.96 -18.15 -13.72
N THR A 946 21.20 -19.08 -13.10
CA THR A 946 19.99 -18.75 -12.32
C THR A 946 20.09 -19.29 -10.89
N PRO A 947 20.81 -18.60 -9.98
CA PRO A 947 20.91 -19.01 -8.59
C PRO A 947 19.59 -18.85 -7.84
N LYS A 948 19.30 -19.78 -6.92
CA LYS A 948 18.11 -19.78 -6.07
C LYS A 948 18.49 -19.42 -4.63
N SER A 949 17.94 -18.31 -4.11
CA SER A 949 18.07 -17.90 -2.71
C SER A 949 16.75 -17.34 -2.18
N SER A 950 16.48 -17.58 -0.90
CA SER A 950 15.42 -16.92 -0.12
C SER A 950 15.97 -15.95 0.93
N LYS A 951 17.31 -15.81 1.05
CA LYS A 951 17.98 -14.86 1.95
C LYS A 951 18.41 -13.62 1.17
N LEU A 952 18.08 -12.44 1.70
CA LEU A 952 18.38 -11.14 1.09
C LEU A 952 19.89 -10.88 0.96
N GLU A 953 20.67 -11.20 1.99
CA GLU A 953 22.13 -11.08 2.01
C GLU A 953 22.76 -11.81 0.81
N ARG A 954 22.37 -13.07 0.62
CA ARG A 954 22.83 -13.93 -0.48
C ARG A 954 22.31 -13.50 -1.85
N LEU A 955 21.18 -12.78 -1.93
CA LEU A 955 20.76 -12.15 -3.18
C LEU A 955 21.70 -11.00 -3.54
N GLN A 956 22.02 -10.13 -2.58
CA GLN A 956 22.99 -9.03 -2.78
C GLN A 956 24.40 -9.58 -3.12
N GLU A 957 24.86 -10.65 -2.47
CA GLU A 957 26.09 -11.36 -2.85
C GLU A 957 26.05 -11.87 -4.30
N ASN A 958 24.95 -12.52 -4.71
CA ASN A 958 24.79 -13.07 -6.07
C ASN A 958 24.66 -11.97 -7.14
N PHE A 959 24.22 -10.76 -6.79
CA PHE A 959 24.24 -9.60 -7.67
C PHE A 959 25.68 -9.06 -7.83
N ASN A 960 26.47 -9.08 -6.75
CA ASN A 960 27.87 -8.65 -6.70
C ASN A 960 28.87 -9.68 -7.29
N VAL A 961 28.54 -10.24 -8.46
CA VAL A 961 29.40 -11.15 -9.26
C VAL A 961 29.99 -10.49 -10.51
N HIS A 962 29.58 -9.25 -10.81
CA HIS A 962 30.01 -8.52 -11.99
C HIS A 962 31.34 -7.77 -11.80
N ASP A 963 31.76 -7.51 -10.56
CA ASP A 963 32.86 -6.62 -10.17
C ASP A 963 34.26 -7.28 -10.11
N PHE A 964 34.38 -8.57 -10.43
CA PHE A 964 35.66 -9.28 -10.56
C PHE A 964 35.65 -10.24 -11.74
N GLU A 965 36.82 -10.63 -12.26
CA GLU A 965 36.95 -11.61 -13.36
C GLU A 965 38.00 -12.67 -13.03
N LEU A 966 37.71 -13.94 -13.33
CA LEU A 966 38.63 -15.06 -13.15
C LEU A 966 39.65 -15.12 -14.29
N THR A 967 40.94 -15.30 -13.99
CA THR A 967 41.97 -15.42 -15.03
C THR A 967 41.86 -16.74 -15.81
N LYS A 968 42.59 -16.86 -16.93
CA LYS A 968 42.60 -18.08 -17.75
C LYS A 968 43.17 -19.29 -17.00
N GLU A 969 44.10 -19.04 -16.08
CA GLU A 969 44.74 -20.03 -15.22
C GLU A 969 43.72 -20.55 -14.20
N ASP A 970 42.97 -19.67 -13.55
CA ASP A 970 41.92 -20.03 -12.60
C ASP A 970 40.74 -20.72 -13.29
N MET A 971 40.33 -20.26 -14.49
CA MET A 971 39.31 -20.93 -15.30
C MET A 971 39.76 -22.33 -15.74
N ASN A 972 41.05 -22.55 -16.00
CA ASN A 972 41.61 -23.89 -16.25
C ASN A 972 41.71 -24.74 -14.97
N LEU A 973 41.93 -24.14 -13.80
CA LEU A 973 41.86 -24.82 -12.51
C LEU A 973 40.44 -25.31 -12.22
N VAL A 974 39.41 -24.46 -12.37
CA VAL A 974 38.01 -24.91 -12.23
C VAL A 974 37.66 -25.97 -13.28
N LYS A 975 38.22 -25.88 -14.50
CA LYS A 975 38.05 -26.90 -15.53
C LYS A 975 38.64 -28.28 -15.15
N SER A 976 39.70 -28.35 -14.36
CA SER A 976 40.24 -29.65 -13.87
C SER A 976 39.40 -30.28 -12.75
N LEU A 977 38.39 -29.57 -12.22
CA LEU A 977 37.44 -30.08 -11.24
C LEU A 977 36.24 -30.84 -11.85
N ASP A 978 36.12 -30.95 -13.19
CA ASP A 978 35.03 -31.72 -13.80
C ASP A 978 35.18 -33.22 -13.46
N ARG A 979 34.14 -33.80 -12.85
CA ARG A 979 34.08 -35.22 -12.46
C ARG A 979 33.02 -35.98 -13.27
N ASN A 980 32.41 -35.34 -14.28
CA ASN A 980 31.18 -35.77 -14.94
C ASN A 980 30.04 -36.11 -13.96
N TYR A 981 30.05 -35.51 -12.78
CA TYR A 981 29.19 -35.91 -11.66
C TYR A 981 27.91 -35.07 -11.62
N ARG A 982 26.87 -35.55 -12.30
CA ARG A 982 25.53 -34.97 -12.23
C ARG A 982 24.98 -35.03 -10.79
N THR A 983 24.54 -33.91 -10.22
CA THR A 983 23.95 -33.86 -8.87
C THR A 983 22.48 -34.27 -8.85
N ASN A 984 21.71 -33.98 -9.91
CA ASN A 984 20.34 -34.46 -10.06
C ASN A 984 20.33 -35.89 -10.63
N GLN A 985 20.23 -36.90 -9.77
CA GLN A 985 20.20 -38.33 -10.14
C GLN A 985 18.82 -38.95 -9.87
N PRO A 986 17.80 -38.69 -10.71
CA PRO A 986 16.44 -39.16 -10.51
C PRO A 986 16.28 -40.69 -10.48
N ALA A 987 17.20 -41.43 -11.11
CA ALA A 987 17.26 -42.89 -11.06
C ALA A 987 17.25 -43.46 -9.63
N LYS A 988 17.85 -42.74 -8.66
CA LYS A 988 17.85 -43.13 -7.24
C LYS A 988 16.48 -43.04 -6.56
N PHE A 989 15.53 -42.33 -7.15
CA PHE A 989 14.21 -42.05 -6.57
C PHE A 989 13.06 -42.73 -7.32
N TRP A 990 13.24 -43.05 -8.60
CA TRP A 990 12.20 -43.69 -9.42
C TRP A 990 12.63 -45.02 -10.04
N GLY A 991 13.86 -45.48 -9.81
CA GLY A 991 14.39 -46.75 -10.35
C GLY A 991 14.68 -46.75 -11.86
N ILE A 992 14.49 -45.61 -12.52
CA ILE A 992 14.59 -45.43 -13.98
C ILE A 992 15.68 -44.41 -14.28
N ASP A 993 16.67 -44.75 -15.11
CA ASP A 993 17.59 -43.74 -15.64
C ASP A 993 16.95 -43.00 -16.82
N LEU A 994 16.73 -41.70 -16.62
CA LEU A 994 16.08 -40.79 -17.55
C LEU A 994 17.10 -39.99 -18.39
N TYR A 995 18.38 -40.22 -18.14
CA TYR A 995 19.50 -39.48 -18.71
C TYR A 995 20.56 -40.41 -19.34
N ALA A 996 20.21 -41.67 -19.55
CA ALA A 996 20.98 -42.70 -20.26
C ALA A 996 20.89 -42.55 -21.80
#